data_AF-A0A803L0H2-F1
#
_entry.id   AF-A0A803L0H2-F1
#
_cell.length_a   1.000
_cell.length_b   1.000
_cell.length_c   1.000
_cell.angle_alpha   90.00
_cell.angle_beta   90.00
_cell.angle_gamma   90.00
#
_symmetry.space_group_name_H-M   'P 1'
#
loop_
_entity.id
_entity.type
_entity.pdbx_description
1 polymer ?
#
loop_
_entity_poly.entity_id
_entity_poly.type
_entity_poly.pdbx_seq_one_letter_code
_entity_poly.pdbx_strand_id
1 'polypeptide(L)'
;MYNPTTQTHKSLPYLPVLSTFQTPNGDPFHGLLGFGYDHVSEDYKCVKIHQCDADDGSGSFKSQVMVYSLREDSWKRGVHDVPYYFDSHLGYSILLNGILHWSTEDDHREPLPLVGFNLNDETFSSVPLPDYHTEEESRMRAHIGVVDACLCLMYNYWCYCEVWIMKEYGVPASWTKLCMVAKQGNYNDLRPLSFSKSKKELFVILTKANVASLDLETLEIKNIQPPGLHRLWKAYVCSENLLMLKDAEYIRKDLPVKRPREEEENMSEKIVNGASSVSMEAEDDKKPNSISSIIPGWFSEISPMWPGEAHSLKVEKILFQEKSKYQDVIVFQSSTYGKVLVLDGVIQLTERDECAYQEMISHLPLCSISNPKKVLVIGGGDGGVLREVARHSSVELIDICEIDEMVVTVSKQFFPEVAVGYDDPRVKLHIGDGVAFLKAAAEGTYDAVIVDSSDPIGPAQELFEKPFFESVAKALRPGGVVCTQAESIWLHMHIIEDIVSNCRQIFKGSVNYAWTTVPTYPRHVLSPFGVIGFMLCSTEGPEVDFKHPVNPIDKVEDHGKTERPLKFYNSELHSAAFCLPSFAKRVIEAKSNCAVVGYMLRQYSNYMEGNSSISSSAVLASAHDVSSSSPEAIIVASIAASEDDVSQSVDLTDK
;
A
#
# COMPACT_ATOMS: atom_id res chain seq x y z
N MET A 1 -8.83 20.14 -13.79
CA MET A 1 -8.41 19.08 -12.83
C MET A 1 -8.29 17.78 -13.57
N TYR A 2 -7.19 17.06 -13.40
CA TYR A 2 -6.95 15.77 -14.06
C TYR A 2 -6.65 14.73 -12.97
N ASN A 3 -7.34 13.60 -13.02
CA ASN A 3 -7.06 12.46 -12.16
C ASN A 3 -6.25 11.44 -13.00
N PRO A 4 -4.93 11.34 -12.78
CA PRO A 4 -4.06 10.46 -13.56
C PRO A 4 -4.39 8.98 -13.38
N THR A 5 -4.89 8.58 -12.22
CA THR A 5 -5.25 7.19 -11.89
C THR A 5 -6.48 6.71 -12.65
N THR A 6 -7.47 7.58 -12.86
CA THR A 6 -8.71 7.24 -13.61
C THR A 6 -8.67 7.74 -15.06
N GLN A 7 -7.63 8.50 -15.44
CA GLN A 7 -7.52 9.22 -16.72
C GLN A 7 -8.72 10.13 -17.01
N THR A 8 -9.47 10.53 -15.98
CA THR A 8 -10.59 11.45 -16.13
C THR A 8 -10.14 12.88 -15.89
N HIS A 9 -10.78 13.83 -16.57
CA HIS A 9 -10.57 15.24 -16.32
C HIS A 9 -11.89 15.95 -16.10
N LYS A 10 -11.84 16.98 -15.26
CA LYS A 10 -12.90 17.97 -15.12
C LYS A 10 -12.34 19.33 -15.48
N SER A 11 -12.89 19.93 -16.53
CA SER A 11 -12.66 21.33 -16.85
C SER A 11 -13.36 22.19 -15.80
N LEU A 12 -12.61 23.07 -15.16
CA LEU A 12 -13.19 24.01 -14.21
C LEU A 12 -14.02 25.05 -14.98
N PRO A 13 -15.17 25.48 -14.44
CA PRO A 13 -15.94 26.56 -15.06
C PRO A 13 -15.06 27.80 -15.20
N TYR A 14 -15.25 28.52 -16.31
CA TYR A 14 -14.49 29.73 -16.58
C TYR A 14 -14.72 30.75 -15.46
N LEU A 15 -13.64 31.18 -14.83
CA LEU A 15 -13.65 32.27 -13.88
C LEU A 15 -13.60 33.59 -14.66
N PRO A 16 -14.67 34.39 -14.72
CA PRO A 16 -14.62 35.68 -15.39
C PRO A 16 -13.63 36.59 -14.67
N VAL A 17 -12.65 37.10 -15.42
CA VAL A 17 -11.73 38.12 -14.91
C VAL A 17 -12.57 39.33 -14.52
N LEU A 18 -12.59 39.67 -13.23
CA LEU A 18 -13.35 40.81 -12.73
C LEU A 18 -12.77 42.10 -13.35
N SER A 19 -13.64 42.93 -13.91
CA SER A 19 -13.29 44.17 -14.63
C SER A 19 -12.48 45.17 -13.79
N THR A 20 -12.49 45.02 -12.46
CA THR A 20 -11.74 45.84 -11.50
C THR A 20 -10.23 45.58 -11.47
N PHE A 21 -9.75 44.55 -12.16
CA PHE A 21 -8.33 44.17 -12.17
C PHE A 21 -7.61 44.49 -13.49
N GLN A 22 -8.28 45.02 -14.52
CA GLN A 22 -7.61 45.33 -15.81
C GLN A 22 -6.50 46.38 -15.63
N THR A 23 -5.25 46.02 -15.95
CA THR A 23 -4.15 47.00 -16.06
C THR A 23 -4.36 47.87 -17.31
N PRO A 24 -4.07 49.18 -17.28
CA PRO A 24 -4.23 50.07 -18.43
C PRO A 24 -3.43 49.64 -19.68
N ASN A 25 -2.35 48.89 -19.47
CA ASN A 25 -1.42 48.47 -20.52
C ASN A 25 -1.70 47.07 -21.09
N GLY A 26 -2.66 46.33 -20.52
CA GLY A 26 -2.97 44.97 -20.95
C GLY A 26 -1.92 43.92 -20.56
N ASP A 27 -1.05 44.22 -19.61
CA ASP A 27 -0.03 43.28 -19.11
C ASP A 27 -0.70 42.05 -18.47
N PRO A 28 -0.19 40.83 -18.73
CA PRO A 28 -0.81 39.60 -18.28
C PRO A 28 -0.74 39.46 -16.76
N PHE A 29 -1.89 39.17 -16.14
CA PHE A 29 -1.99 38.87 -14.71
C PHE A 29 -1.09 37.71 -14.28
N HIS A 30 -0.43 37.87 -13.14
CA HIS A 30 0.20 36.78 -12.44
C HIS A 30 -0.86 36.06 -11.59
N GLY A 31 -1.26 34.88 -12.05
CA GLY A 31 -2.22 34.02 -11.36
C GLY A 31 -1.49 32.86 -10.69
N LEU A 32 -1.45 32.84 -9.37
CA LEU A 32 -1.03 31.65 -8.63
C LEU A 32 -2.20 30.67 -8.55
N LEU A 33 -1.87 29.39 -8.68
CA LEU A 33 -2.83 28.32 -8.52
C LEU A 33 -2.38 27.43 -7.36
N GLY A 34 -3.34 27.05 -6.53
CA GLY A 34 -3.17 25.97 -5.57
C GLY A 34 -4.34 25.01 -5.58
N PHE A 35 -4.06 23.76 -5.29
CA PHE A 35 -5.08 22.71 -5.29
C PHE A 35 -4.86 21.83 -4.07
N GLY A 36 -5.93 21.53 -3.34
CA GLY A 36 -5.84 20.64 -2.20
C GLY A 36 -7.18 20.13 -1.71
N TYR A 37 -7.09 19.19 -0.78
CA TYR A 37 -8.24 18.59 -0.11
C TYR A 37 -8.40 19.20 1.28
N ASP A 38 -9.61 19.66 1.57
CA ASP A 38 -10.01 20.11 2.90
C ASP A 38 -10.75 18.97 3.61
N HIS A 39 -10.09 18.41 4.63
CA HIS A 39 -10.61 17.30 5.41
C HIS A 39 -11.77 17.71 6.34
N VAL A 40 -11.92 18.99 6.66
CA VAL A 40 -13.00 19.48 7.53
C VAL A 40 -14.30 19.65 6.75
N SER A 41 -14.22 20.27 5.57
CA SER A 41 -15.40 20.35 4.70
C SER A 41 -15.58 19.11 3.82
N GLU A 42 -14.64 18.17 3.83
CA GLU A 42 -14.56 16.98 2.97
C GLU A 42 -14.69 17.34 1.47
N ASP A 43 -14.01 18.40 1.03
CA ASP A 43 -14.13 18.95 -0.31
C ASP A 43 -12.76 19.24 -0.95
N TYR A 44 -12.68 19.06 -2.27
CA TYR A 44 -11.51 19.50 -3.03
C TYR A 44 -11.68 20.95 -3.42
N LYS A 45 -10.68 21.75 -3.05
CA LYS A 45 -10.67 23.18 -3.30
C LYS A 45 -9.53 23.54 -4.25
N CYS A 46 -9.85 24.39 -5.22
CA CYS A 46 -8.87 25.02 -6.08
C CYS A 46 -8.83 26.52 -5.75
N VAL A 47 -7.66 27.02 -5.37
CA VAL A 47 -7.45 28.40 -4.98
C VAL A 47 -6.70 29.10 -6.11
N LYS A 48 -7.26 30.20 -6.59
CA LYS A 48 -6.61 31.06 -7.57
C LYS A 48 -6.41 32.43 -6.95
N ILE A 49 -5.16 32.87 -6.93
CA ILE A 49 -4.79 34.18 -6.39
C ILE A 49 -4.41 35.06 -7.57
N HIS A 50 -5.11 36.17 -7.71
CA HIS A 50 -4.81 37.22 -8.69
C HIS A 50 -4.08 38.35 -7.99
N GLN A 51 -2.96 38.79 -8.55
CA GLN A 51 -2.23 39.96 -8.08
C GLN A 51 -1.95 40.93 -9.24
N CYS A 52 -2.01 42.22 -8.94
CA CYS A 52 -1.54 43.27 -9.82
C CYS A 52 -0.92 44.40 -9.00
N ASP A 53 0.10 45.04 -9.55
CA ASP A 53 0.68 46.23 -8.95
C ASP A 53 -0.33 47.38 -8.96
N ALA A 54 -0.24 48.25 -7.96
CA ALA A 54 -1.02 49.47 -7.93
C ALA A 54 -0.33 50.54 -8.80
N ASP A 55 -1.08 51.15 -9.72
CA ASP A 55 -0.61 52.19 -10.64
C ASP A 55 -0.26 53.54 -9.96
N ASP A 56 -0.19 53.60 -8.63
CA ASP A 56 -0.02 54.85 -7.86
C ASP A 56 1.44 55.16 -7.51
N GLY A 57 2.40 54.32 -7.94
CA GLY A 57 3.82 54.50 -7.65
C GLY A 57 4.20 54.30 -6.19
N SER A 58 3.29 53.78 -5.36
CA SER A 58 3.51 53.51 -3.93
C SER A 58 4.25 52.19 -3.65
N GLY A 59 4.42 51.34 -4.66
CA GLY A 59 4.92 49.97 -4.49
C GLY A 59 3.90 49.03 -3.84
N SER A 60 2.63 49.45 -3.70
CA SER A 60 1.56 48.58 -3.21
C SER A 60 1.00 47.69 -4.32
N PHE A 61 0.36 46.58 -3.94
CA PHE A 61 -0.29 45.65 -4.86
C PHE A 61 -1.74 45.41 -4.43
N LYS A 62 -2.58 45.04 -5.38
CA LYS A 62 -3.92 44.52 -5.12
C LYS A 62 -3.90 43.02 -5.30
N SER A 63 -4.61 42.31 -4.42
CA SER A 63 -4.77 40.87 -4.50
C SER A 63 -6.25 40.50 -4.43
N GLN A 64 -6.60 39.38 -5.06
CA GLN A 64 -7.91 38.77 -4.95
C GLN A 64 -7.80 37.27 -4.96
N VAL A 65 -8.44 36.63 -3.98
CA VAL A 65 -8.48 35.19 -3.85
C VAL A 65 -9.83 34.68 -4.34
N MET A 66 -9.79 33.70 -5.23
CA MET A 66 -10.96 32.96 -5.69
C MET A 66 -10.80 31.50 -5.29
N VAL A 67 -11.80 30.94 -4.61
CA VAL A 67 -11.82 29.56 -4.15
C VAL A 67 -12.91 28.83 -4.91
N TYR A 68 -12.55 27.78 -5.63
CA TYR A 68 -13.49 26.86 -6.26
C TYR A 68 -13.72 25.67 -5.34
N SER A 69 -14.98 25.35 -5.09
CA SER A 69 -15.41 24.12 -4.41
C SER A 69 -15.80 23.08 -5.45
N LEU A 70 -15.22 21.87 -5.37
CA LEU A 70 -15.60 20.78 -6.26
C LEU A 70 -17.02 20.29 -5.98
N ARG A 71 -17.40 20.22 -4.69
CA ARG A 71 -18.73 19.82 -4.23
C ARG A 71 -19.83 20.77 -4.70
N GLU A 72 -19.60 22.07 -4.61
CA GLU A 72 -20.58 23.09 -5.05
C GLU A 72 -20.50 23.37 -6.56
N ASP A 73 -19.42 22.92 -7.20
CA ASP A 73 -19.10 23.15 -8.61
C ASP A 73 -19.12 24.63 -9.00
N SER A 74 -18.67 25.50 -8.09
CA SER A 74 -18.72 26.94 -8.27
C SER A 74 -17.52 27.66 -7.68
N TRP A 75 -17.22 28.83 -8.25
CA TRP A 75 -16.22 29.75 -7.72
C TRP A 75 -16.89 30.71 -6.73
N LYS A 76 -16.26 30.90 -5.58
CA LYS A 76 -16.57 31.97 -4.65
C LYS A 76 -15.35 32.86 -4.42
N ARG A 77 -15.60 34.12 -4.05
CA ARG A 77 -14.53 35.00 -3.58
C ARG A 77 -14.12 34.52 -2.19
N GLY A 78 -12.81 34.41 -1.95
CA GLY A 78 -12.27 34.09 -0.64
C GLY A 78 -12.61 35.16 0.40
N VAL A 79 -12.63 34.79 1.66
CA VAL A 79 -12.99 35.70 2.77
C VAL A 79 -11.98 36.85 2.89
N HIS A 80 -10.71 36.59 2.61
CA HIS A 80 -9.61 37.53 2.76
C HIS A 80 -8.83 37.70 1.45
N ASP A 81 -8.44 38.94 1.16
CA ASP A 81 -7.43 39.21 0.13
C ASP A 81 -6.03 38.90 0.71
N VAL A 82 -5.07 38.55 -0.15
CA VAL A 82 -3.72 38.13 0.30
C VAL A 82 -2.92 39.35 0.78
N PRO A 83 -2.36 39.31 2.01
CA PRO A 83 -1.54 40.40 2.52
C PRO A 83 -0.07 40.34 2.07
N TYR A 84 0.32 39.35 1.25
CA TYR A 84 1.70 39.11 0.81
C TYR A 84 1.81 39.14 -0.72
N TYR A 85 2.91 39.67 -1.24
CA TYR A 85 3.21 39.67 -2.69
C TYR A 85 3.94 38.38 -3.09
N PHE A 86 3.61 37.82 -4.25
CA PHE A 86 4.23 36.59 -4.76
C PHE A 86 4.82 36.79 -6.15
N ASP A 87 6.02 36.25 -6.40
CA ASP A 87 6.60 36.21 -7.74
C ASP A 87 5.94 35.11 -8.59
N SER A 88 5.50 35.52 -9.78
CA SER A 88 4.93 34.66 -10.82
C SER A 88 5.86 33.56 -11.33
N HIS A 89 7.18 33.73 -11.24
CA HIS A 89 8.15 32.76 -11.72
C HIS A 89 8.25 31.51 -10.82
N LEU A 90 7.75 31.59 -9.59
CA LEU A 90 7.78 30.53 -8.57
C LEU A 90 6.41 29.87 -8.34
N GLY A 91 5.44 30.08 -9.24
CA GLY A 91 4.01 29.84 -9.03
C GLY A 91 3.48 28.41 -8.82
N TYR A 92 4.18 27.58 -8.05
CA TYR A 92 3.71 26.27 -7.60
C TYR A 92 3.37 26.32 -6.10
N SER A 93 2.20 25.80 -5.75
CA SER A 93 1.77 25.64 -4.35
C SER A 93 2.11 24.26 -3.83
N ILE A 94 2.29 24.13 -2.52
CA ILE A 94 2.43 22.82 -1.86
C ILE A 94 1.41 22.65 -0.74
N LEU A 95 0.70 21.53 -0.73
CA LEU A 95 -0.28 21.20 0.30
C LEU A 95 0.38 20.40 1.44
N LEU A 96 0.20 20.85 2.67
CA LEU A 96 0.53 20.10 3.88
C LEU A 96 -0.54 20.35 4.94
N ASN A 97 -1.11 19.29 5.52
CA ASN A 97 -2.12 19.36 6.60
C ASN A 97 -3.33 20.28 6.30
N GLY A 98 -3.79 20.33 5.04
CA GLY A 98 -4.90 21.19 4.62
C GLY A 98 -4.51 22.67 4.39
N ILE A 99 -3.23 23.00 4.48
CA ILE A 99 -2.69 24.35 4.27
C ILE A 99 -1.87 24.36 2.97
N LEU A 100 -2.19 25.27 2.07
CA LEU A 100 -1.44 25.52 0.83
C LEU A 100 -0.31 26.51 1.11
N HIS A 101 0.91 26.18 0.70
CA HIS A 101 2.10 26.97 0.96
C HIS A 101 2.67 27.55 -0.34
N TRP A 102 3.10 28.81 -0.27
CA TRP A 102 3.86 29.49 -1.31
C TRP A 102 5.08 30.20 -0.72
N SER A 103 6.12 30.31 -1.55
CA SER A 103 7.27 31.19 -1.28
C SER A 103 6.98 32.59 -1.79
N THR A 104 7.29 33.61 -1.00
CA THR A 104 7.24 35.03 -1.39
C THR A 104 8.62 35.53 -1.82
N GLU A 105 8.66 36.59 -2.62
CA GLU A 105 9.88 37.33 -2.96
C GLU A 105 9.64 38.84 -2.82
N ASP A 106 10.68 39.58 -2.44
CA ASP A 106 10.73 41.05 -2.46
C ASP A 106 12.09 41.41 -3.05
N ASP A 107 12.11 42.49 -3.84
CA ASP A 107 13.28 43.05 -4.53
C ASP A 107 14.39 43.48 -3.54
N HIS A 108 14.10 43.43 -2.24
CA HIS A 108 14.92 43.92 -1.14
C HIS A 108 15.52 42.83 -0.24
N ARG A 109 16.12 41.78 -0.81
CA ARG A 109 17.20 40.93 -0.21
C ARG A 109 17.04 40.42 1.24
N GLU A 110 15.87 40.50 1.87
CA GLU A 110 15.59 39.95 3.19
C GLU A 110 14.92 38.57 3.09
N PRO A 111 15.12 37.66 4.06
CA PRO A 111 14.47 36.34 4.07
C PRO A 111 12.98 36.49 4.41
N LEU A 112 12.11 36.41 3.39
CA LEU A 112 10.67 36.54 3.57
C LEU A 112 9.98 35.25 4.03
N PRO A 113 8.89 35.36 4.80
CA PRO A 113 8.19 34.22 5.37
C PRO A 113 7.55 33.33 4.29
N LEU A 114 7.50 32.02 4.56
CA LEU A 114 6.61 31.13 3.83
C LEU A 114 5.16 31.48 4.17
N VAL A 115 4.28 31.55 3.17
CA VAL A 115 2.87 31.90 3.38
C VAL A 115 2.02 30.65 3.23
N GLY A 116 1.25 30.34 4.28
CA GLY A 116 0.23 29.31 4.29
C GLY A 116 -1.16 29.89 4.08
N PHE A 117 -2.00 29.22 3.30
CA PHE A 117 -3.44 29.45 3.18
C PHE A 117 -4.19 28.23 3.66
N ASN A 118 -4.96 28.36 4.72
CA ASN A 118 -5.75 27.27 5.26
C ASN A 118 -7.02 27.08 4.43
N LEU A 119 -7.21 25.90 3.84
CA LEU A 119 -8.36 25.62 2.99
C LEU A 119 -9.70 25.60 3.75
N ASN A 120 -9.67 25.35 5.05
CA ASN A 120 -10.89 25.24 5.87
C ASN A 120 -11.50 26.60 6.19
N ASP A 121 -10.72 27.49 6.82
CA ASP A 121 -11.17 28.81 7.26
C ASP A 121 -10.80 29.96 6.30
N GLU A 122 -10.06 29.66 5.23
CA GLU A 122 -9.61 30.60 4.20
C GLU A 122 -8.73 31.73 4.75
N THR A 123 -7.99 31.44 5.83
CA THR A 123 -7.06 32.39 6.45
C THR A 123 -5.63 32.24 5.93
N PHE A 124 -4.88 33.35 5.99
CA PHE A 124 -3.46 33.38 5.68
C PHE A 124 -2.64 33.37 6.97
N SER A 125 -1.58 32.57 6.99
CA SER A 125 -0.63 32.48 8.10
C SER A 125 0.81 32.56 7.59
N SER A 126 1.70 33.21 8.33
CA SER A 126 3.13 33.10 8.09
C SER A 126 3.70 31.84 8.75
N VAL A 127 4.55 31.13 8.04
CA VAL A 127 5.29 29.97 8.53
C VAL A 127 6.74 30.42 8.80
N PRO A 128 7.26 30.16 10.01
CA PRO A 128 8.60 30.61 10.38
C PRO A 128 9.67 29.89 9.56
N LEU A 129 10.72 30.61 9.20
CA LEU A 129 11.90 30.06 8.54
C LEU A 129 12.90 29.48 9.57
N PRO A 130 13.83 28.61 9.15
CA PRO A 130 14.97 28.19 9.97
C PRO A 130 15.83 29.37 10.41
N ASP A 131 16.47 29.30 11.58
CA ASP A 131 17.44 30.29 12.03
C ASP A 131 18.73 30.19 11.17
N TYR A 132 19.04 31.24 10.40
CA TYR A 132 20.21 31.29 9.53
C TYR A 132 21.28 32.25 10.06
N HIS A 133 22.54 31.81 10.02
CA HIS A 133 23.69 32.71 10.08
C HIS A 133 24.04 33.15 8.65
N THR A 134 23.82 34.43 8.35
CA THR A 134 24.16 35.08 7.09
C THR A 134 25.68 35.28 7.00
N GLU A 135 26.34 34.57 6.11
CA GLU A 135 27.39 35.20 5.31
C GLU A 135 26.76 35.49 3.94
N GLU A 136 26.60 36.79 3.69
CA GLU A 136 25.99 37.39 2.51
C GLU A 136 26.75 37.01 1.22
N GLU A 137 26.06 37.17 0.08
CA GLU A 137 26.61 37.32 -1.29
C GLU A 137 26.42 36.18 -2.32
N SER A 138 25.86 35.01 -2.01
CA SER A 138 25.73 33.94 -3.06
C SER A 138 24.42 33.14 -3.10
N ARG A 139 23.37 33.56 -2.39
CA ARG A 139 22.05 32.91 -2.41
C ARG A 139 21.33 33.23 -3.72
N MET A 140 20.96 32.20 -4.48
CA MET A 140 20.19 32.36 -5.72
C MET A 140 18.68 32.28 -5.45
N ARG A 141 18.16 31.18 -4.91
CA ARG A 141 16.71 30.95 -4.71
C ARG A 141 16.41 29.94 -3.60
N ALA A 142 15.21 29.99 -3.02
CA ALA A 142 14.72 28.99 -2.08
C ALA A 142 13.48 28.30 -2.65
N HIS A 143 13.40 26.98 -2.49
CA HIS A 143 12.31 26.16 -3.01
C HIS A 143 11.67 25.34 -1.90
N ILE A 144 10.34 25.42 -1.81
CA ILE A 144 9.54 24.58 -0.91
C ILE A 144 9.27 23.21 -1.52
N GLY A 145 9.12 22.23 -0.64
CA GLY A 145 8.76 20.83 -0.87
C GLY A 145 7.92 20.29 0.27
N VAL A 146 7.26 19.15 0.07
CA VAL A 146 6.83 18.28 1.17
C VAL A 146 7.56 16.97 1.02
N VAL A 147 8.24 16.55 2.07
CA VAL A 147 9.03 15.33 2.08
C VAL A 147 8.75 14.61 3.39
N ASP A 148 8.33 13.35 3.33
CA ASP A 148 8.00 12.53 4.51
C ASP A 148 6.97 13.19 5.45
N ALA A 149 5.90 13.75 4.86
CA ALA A 149 4.87 14.53 5.57
C ALA A 149 5.40 15.75 6.36
N CYS A 150 6.63 16.18 6.10
CA CYS A 150 7.24 17.36 6.69
C CYS A 150 7.43 18.46 5.64
N LEU A 151 7.36 19.72 6.06
CA LEU A 151 7.68 20.84 5.17
C LEU A 151 9.19 20.86 4.93
N CYS A 152 9.58 20.84 3.65
CA CYS A 152 10.96 20.86 3.21
C CYS A 152 11.28 22.20 2.57
N LEU A 153 12.46 22.73 2.86
CA LEU A 153 12.96 23.96 2.29
C LEU A 153 14.36 23.72 1.75
N MET A 154 14.57 24.04 0.47
CA MET A 154 15.86 23.87 -0.18
C MET A 154 16.42 25.20 -0.65
N TYR A 155 17.54 25.59 -0.06
CA TYR A 155 18.27 26.80 -0.44
C TYR A 155 19.28 26.50 -1.53
N ASN A 156 19.17 27.20 -2.65
CA ASN A 156 20.07 27.10 -3.78
C ASN A 156 21.09 28.23 -3.73
N TYR A 157 22.35 27.87 -3.57
CA TYR A 157 23.50 28.75 -3.77
C TYR A 157 24.15 28.42 -5.12
N TRP A 158 25.11 29.25 -5.54
CA TRP A 158 25.81 29.08 -6.80
C TRP A 158 26.54 27.73 -6.89
N CYS A 159 27.26 27.35 -5.82
CA CYS A 159 28.12 26.16 -5.80
C CYS A 159 27.60 25.01 -4.92
N TYR A 160 26.52 25.21 -4.16
CA TYR A 160 25.92 24.17 -3.32
C TYR A 160 24.42 24.40 -3.11
N CYS A 161 23.72 23.43 -2.54
CA CYS A 161 22.39 23.64 -1.96
C CYS A 161 22.32 23.08 -0.54
N GLU A 162 21.42 23.63 0.26
CA GLU A 162 21.12 23.13 1.61
C GLU A 162 19.67 22.66 1.66
N VAL A 163 19.45 21.48 2.25
CA VAL A 163 18.11 20.91 2.44
C VAL A 163 17.76 20.97 3.92
N TRP A 164 16.61 21.56 4.22
CA TRP A 164 16.08 21.74 5.57
C TRP A 164 14.69 21.13 5.68
N ILE A 165 14.40 20.51 6.83
CA ILE A 165 13.10 19.89 7.11
C ILE A 165 12.56 20.40 8.45
N MET A 166 11.29 20.79 8.46
CA MET A 166 10.56 21.18 9.66
C MET A 166 9.92 19.93 10.27
N LYS A 167 10.48 19.44 11.37
CA LYS A 167 10.00 18.20 12.02
C LYS A 167 8.66 18.39 12.72
N GLU A 168 8.43 19.58 13.28
CA GLU A 168 7.18 19.93 13.94
C GLU A 168 6.60 21.18 13.25
N TYR A 169 5.45 21.02 12.62
CA TYR A 169 4.85 22.08 11.82
C TYR A 169 4.60 23.35 12.66
N GLY A 170 5.10 24.50 12.17
CA GLY A 170 4.94 25.80 12.82
C GLY A 170 5.91 26.09 13.97
N VAL A 171 6.78 25.15 14.37
CA VAL A 171 7.76 25.34 15.44
C VAL A 171 9.11 25.73 14.83
N PRO A 172 9.59 26.99 14.97
CA PRO A 172 10.84 27.44 14.34
C PRO A 172 12.06 26.61 14.75
N ALA A 173 12.15 26.25 16.04
CA ALA A 173 13.27 25.45 16.58
C ALA A 173 13.31 24.00 16.06
N SER A 174 12.25 23.53 15.38
CA SER A 174 12.18 22.17 14.84
C SER A 174 12.87 22.03 13.47
N TRP A 175 13.24 23.14 12.85
CA TRP A 175 13.96 23.13 11.59
C TRP A 175 15.32 22.45 11.76
N THR A 176 15.51 21.36 11.02
CA THR A 176 16.75 20.58 11.03
C THR A 176 17.36 20.60 9.64
N LYS A 177 18.65 20.94 9.53
CA LYS A 177 19.40 20.77 8.28
C LYS A 177 19.61 19.28 8.03
N LEU A 178 19.07 18.78 6.91
CA LEU A 178 19.21 17.40 6.49
C LEU A 178 20.60 17.15 5.89
N CYS A 179 20.99 17.98 4.92
CA CYS A 179 22.28 17.88 4.25
C CYS A 179 22.68 19.19 3.56
N MET A 180 23.96 19.28 3.22
CA MET A 180 24.52 20.28 2.32
C MET A 180 25.18 19.55 1.15
N VAL A 181 24.88 19.96 -0.07
CA VAL A 181 25.27 19.24 -1.29
C VAL A 181 26.02 20.19 -2.22
N ALA A 182 27.24 19.83 -2.60
CA ALA A 182 27.99 20.57 -3.60
C ALA A 182 27.40 20.32 -5.00
N LYS A 183 27.19 21.39 -5.77
CA LYS A 183 26.69 21.31 -7.16
C LYS A 183 27.87 21.03 -8.09
N GLN A 184 27.93 19.83 -8.66
CA GLN A 184 28.88 19.49 -9.72
C GLN A 184 28.21 19.68 -11.09
N GLY A 185 28.49 20.80 -11.78
CA GLY A 185 27.90 21.13 -13.09
C GLY A 185 26.89 22.28 -13.07
N ASN A 186 26.15 22.49 -14.16
CA ASN A 186 25.23 23.64 -14.36
C ASN A 186 23.85 23.47 -13.67
N TYR A 187 23.84 23.00 -12.42
CA TYR A 187 22.62 22.75 -11.64
C TYR A 187 22.21 23.98 -10.82
N ASN A 188 21.80 25.05 -11.49
CA ASN A 188 21.59 26.34 -10.84
C ASN A 188 20.35 26.35 -9.94
N ASP A 189 19.30 25.61 -10.29
CA ASP A 189 18.00 25.65 -9.60
C ASP A 189 17.47 24.24 -9.40
N LEU A 190 17.54 23.75 -8.17
CA LEU A 190 17.03 22.44 -7.75
C LEU A 190 15.76 22.66 -6.91
N ARG A 191 14.76 21.81 -7.06
CA ARG A 191 13.55 21.82 -6.21
C ARG A 191 13.35 20.47 -5.52
N PRO A 192 13.03 20.43 -4.22
CA PRO A 192 12.76 19.18 -3.54
C PRO A 192 11.44 18.58 -4.02
N LEU A 193 11.42 17.29 -4.33
CA LEU A 193 10.23 16.58 -4.82
C LEU A 193 9.69 15.59 -3.78
N SER A 194 10.47 14.56 -3.45
CA SER A 194 10.13 13.52 -2.47
C SER A 194 11.37 12.69 -2.14
N PHE A 195 11.41 12.01 -1.00
CA PHE A 195 12.39 10.96 -0.76
C PHE A 195 12.09 9.72 -1.61
N SER A 196 13.13 8.92 -1.86
CA SER A 196 13.02 7.52 -2.23
C SER A 196 12.44 6.71 -1.07
N LYS A 197 11.91 5.54 -1.38
CA LYS A 197 11.29 4.65 -0.38
C LYS A 197 12.26 4.25 0.73
N SER A 198 13.54 4.06 0.38
CA SER A 198 14.60 3.75 1.34
C SER A 198 15.03 4.95 2.20
N LYS A 199 14.50 6.17 1.91
CA LYS A 199 14.94 7.44 2.48
C LYS A 199 16.44 7.72 2.32
N LYS A 200 17.08 7.03 1.37
CA LYS A 200 18.50 7.21 1.05
C LYS A 200 18.73 8.24 -0.03
N GLU A 201 17.71 8.51 -0.85
CA GLU A 201 17.81 9.49 -1.93
C GLU A 201 16.68 10.51 -1.82
N LEU A 202 16.96 11.76 -2.14
CA LEU A 202 15.98 12.83 -2.34
C LEU A 202 15.84 13.09 -3.84
N PHE A 203 14.65 12.85 -4.40
CA PHE A 203 14.36 13.28 -5.76
C PHE A 203 14.20 14.79 -5.83
N VAL A 204 14.84 15.39 -6.83
CA VAL A 204 14.82 16.84 -7.06
C VAL A 204 14.51 17.15 -8.52
N ILE A 205 13.79 18.25 -8.76
CA ILE A 205 13.51 18.75 -10.11
C ILE A 205 14.59 19.77 -10.50
N LEU A 206 15.13 19.61 -11.71
CA LEU A 206 16.07 20.51 -12.36
C LEU A 206 15.32 21.57 -13.18
N THR A 207 15.97 22.72 -13.41
CA THR A 207 15.40 23.89 -14.13
C THR A 207 14.89 23.59 -15.55
N LYS A 208 15.32 22.49 -16.17
CA LYS A 208 14.82 21.99 -17.48
C LYS A 208 13.73 20.91 -17.33
N ALA A 209 13.09 20.84 -16.18
CA ALA A 209 12.03 19.88 -15.81
C ALA A 209 12.46 18.40 -15.73
N ASN A 210 13.75 18.09 -15.89
CA ASN A 210 14.30 16.76 -15.60
C ASN A 210 14.30 16.47 -14.09
N VAL A 211 14.22 15.19 -13.70
CA VAL A 211 14.40 14.77 -12.30
C VAL A 211 15.81 14.25 -12.09
N ALA A 212 16.40 14.53 -10.94
CA ALA A 212 17.63 13.91 -10.47
C ALA A 212 17.38 13.26 -9.11
N SER A 213 18.13 12.21 -8.78
CA SER A 213 18.26 11.74 -7.39
C SER A 213 19.46 12.40 -6.75
N LEU A 214 19.27 12.87 -5.53
CA LEU A 214 20.32 13.26 -4.61
C LEU A 214 20.51 12.14 -3.61
N ASP A 215 21.64 11.45 -3.66
CA ASP A 215 21.99 10.44 -2.66
C ASP A 215 22.42 11.15 -1.36
N LEU A 216 21.77 10.82 -0.24
CA LEU A 216 21.99 11.46 1.06
C LEU A 216 23.21 10.90 1.80
N GLU A 217 23.68 9.70 1.44
CA GLU A 217 24.89 9.09 2.00
C GLU A 217 26.14 9.61 1.27
N THR A 218 26.10 9.65 -0.07
CA THR A 218 27.24 10.08 -0.89
C THR A 218 27.24 11.57 -1.22
N LEU A 219 26.10 12.26 -1.04
CA LEU A 219 25.89 13.67 -1.41
C LEU A 219 26.12 13.94 -2.91
N GLU A 220 25.91 12.94 -3.75
CA GLU A 220 26.01 13.05 -5.21
C GLU A 220 24.65 13.26 -5.87
N ILE A 221 24.62 14.11 -6.90
CA ILE A 221 23.42 14.35 -7.72
C ILE A 221 23.54 13.53 -9.01
N LYS A 222 22.62 12.59 -9.22
CA LYS A 222 22.52 11.75 -10.41
C LYS A 222 21.29 12.11 -11.21
N ASN A 223 21.47 12.54 -12.46
CA ASN A 223 20.36 12.87 -13.35
C ASN A 223 19.61 11.59 -13.75
N ILE A 224 18.29 11.58 -13.60
CA ILE A 224 17.45 10.44 -13.93
C ILE A 224 16.79 10.73 -15.28
N GLN A 225 17.20 10.00 -16.31
CA GLN A 225 16.57 10.07 -17.62
C GLN A 225 15.76 8.79 -17.86
N PRO A 226 14.42 8.87 -17.87
CA PRO A 226 13.58 7.73 -18.18
C PRO A 226 13.84 7.23 -19.62
N PRO A 227 13.96 5.91 -19.86
CA PRO A 227 14.15 5.37 -21.20
C PRO A 227 12.98 5.75 -22.13
N GLY A 228 13.27 6.36 -23.28
CA GLY A 228 12.27 6.72 -24.31
C GLY A 228 11.70 8.14 -24.22
N LEU A 229 12.01 8.90 -23.17
CA LEU A 229 11.62 10.32 -23.04
C LEU A 229 12.80 11.24 -23.40
N HIS A 230 12.90 11.59 -24.69
CA HIS A 230 13.97 12.42 -25.25
C HIS A 230 13.70 13.95 -25.20
N ARG A 231 12.57 14.40 -24.62
CA ARG A 231 12.13 15.81 -24.59
C ARG A 231 11.64 16.25 -23.21
N LEU A 232 11.64 17.56 -22.95
CA LEU A 232 11.15 18.23 -21.73
C LEU A 232 9.86 17.60 -21.19
N TRP A 233 9.88 17.13 -19.95
CA TRP A 233 8.75 16.55 -19.22
C TRP A 233 8.64 17.23 -17.86
N LYS A 234 7.43 17.46 -17.33
CA LYS A 234 7.25 17.95 -15.95
C LYS A 234 7.01 16.78 -15.01
N ALA A 235 7.56 16.81 -13.81
CA ALA A 235 7.31 15.81 -12.76
C ALA A 235 6.35 16.36 -11.70
N TYR A 236 5.43 15.53 -11.24
CA TYR A 236 4.52 15.82 -10.13
C TYR A 236 4.58 14.67 -9.11
N VAL A 237 4.12 14.91 -7.88
CA VAL A 237 3.94 13.88 -6.85
C VAL A 237 2.43 13.76 -6.64
N CYS A 238 1.86 12.57 -6.85
CA CYS A 238 0.43 12.34 -6.66
C CYS A 238 0.18 11.46 -5.44
N SER A 239 -0.14 12.07 -4.31
CA SER A 239 -0.64 11.34 -3.14
C SER A 239 -1.98 10.68 -3.48
N GLU A 240 -2.04 9.35 -3.39
CA GLU A 240 -3.26 8.59 -3.67
C GLU A 240 -4.40 9.04 -2.76
N ASN A 241 -5.40 9.72 -3.34
CA ASN A 241 -6.70 9.91 -2.73
C ASN A 241 -7.77 9.38 -3.70
N LEU A 242 -8.43 8.29 -3.30
CA LEU A 242 -9.46 7.58 -4.05
C LEU A 242 -10.78 8.35 -4.06
N LEU A 243 -10.93 9.33 -4.96
CA LEU A 243 -12.25 9.90 -5.29
C LEU A 243 -12.44 9.98 -6.81
N MET A 244 -13.53 9.38 -7.30
CA MET A 244 -13.94 9.50 -8.70
C MET A 244 -14.53 10.90 -8.92
N LEU A 245 -14.06 11.63 -9.93
CA LEU A 245 -14.65 12.91 -10.34
C LEU A 245 -16.15 12.80 -10.71
N LYS A 246 -16.66 11.59 -10.95
CA LYS A 246 -18.06 11.30 -11.29
C LYS A 246 -19.01 11.20 -10.09
N ASP A 247 -18.50 10.94 -8.88
CA ASP A 247 -19.36 10.71 -7.71
C ASP A 247 -19.98 12.00 -7.15
N ALA A 248 -19.49 13.18 -7.56
CA ALA A 248 -20.05 14.47 -7.18
C ALA A 248 -21.49 14.70 -7.73
N GLU A 249 -21.89 14.02 -8.81
CA GLU A 249 -23.27 14.11 -9.30
C GLU A 249 -24.26 13.28 -8.47
N TYR A 250 -23.79 12.24 -7.78
CA TYR A 250 -24.65 11.30 -7.05
C TYR A 250 -25.03 11.80 -5.64
N ILE A 251 -24.25 12.69 -5.05
CA ILE A 251 -24.53 13.29 -3.72
C ILE A 251 -25.77 14.21 -3.75
N ARG A 252 -26.29 14.58 -4.93
CA ARG A 252 -27.44 15.50 -5.09
C ARG A 252 -28.81 14.92 -4.77
N LYS A 253 -28.95 13.60 -4.54
CA LYS A 253 -30.27 13.00 -4.28
C LYS A 253 -30.25 12.20 -2.99
N ASP A 254 -31.04 12.71 -2.04
CA ASP A 254 -31.44 12.10 -0.77
C ASP A 254 -30.61 12.50 0.45
N LEU A 255 -30.99 13.63 1.06
CA LEU A 255 -31.10 13.80 2.52
C LEU A 255 -32.02 15.00 2.81
N PRO A 256 -33.19 14.82 3.46
CA PRO A 256 -34.03 15.93 3.89
C PRO A 256 -33.44 16.63 5.11
N VAL A 257 -33.26 17.94 4.99
CA VAL A 257 -32.81 18.85 6.05
C VAL A 257 -33.80 18.82 7.23
N LYS A 258 -33.36 18.30 8.38
CA LYS A 258 -33.95 18.59 9.69
C LYS A 258 -32.90 19.22 10.59
N ARG A 259 -33.11 20.48 10.96
CA ARG A 259 -32.35 21.23 11.97
C ARG A 259 -32.62 20.65 13.36
N PRO A 260 -31.61 20.51 14.24
CA PRO A 260 -31.85 20.47 15.67
C PRO A 260 -31.82 21.89 16.25
N ARG A 261 -32.79 22.16 17.14
CA ARG A 261 -32.85 23.33 18.02
C ARG A 261 -31.91 23.14 19.21
N GLU A 262 -31.45 24.28 19.71
CA GLU A 262 -30.79 24.52 20.99
C GLU A 262 -31.53 23.85 22.16
N GLU A 263 -30.78 23.28 23.09
CA GLU A 263 -31.10 23.26 24.52
C GLU A 263 -29.80 22.96 25.29
N GLU A 264 -29.24 24.02 25.86
CA GLU A 264 -28.31 23.97 26.99
C GLU A 264 -29.03 23.38 28.21
N GLU A 265 -28.35 22.54 28.99
CA GLU A 265 -28.00 22.85 30.39
C GLU A 265 -27.60 21.59 31.18
N ASN A 266 -26.50 21.74 31.93
CA ASN A 266 -26.25 21.21 33.27
C ASN A 266 -26.31 19.69 33.48
N MET A 267 -25.15 19.09 33.80
CA MET A 267 -24.92 18.30 35.02
C MET A 267 -23.45 17.81 35.06
N SER A 268 -22.55 18.71 35.45
CA SER A 268 -21.29 18.34 36.10
C SER A 268 -21.44 18.60 37.61
N GLU A 269 -20.75 17.79 38.40
CA GLU A 269 -20.66 17.79 39.87
C GLU A 269 -21.74 17.02 40.66
N LYS A 270 -21.35 15.80 41.05
CA LYS A 270 -21.37 15.27 42.43
C LYS A 270 -21.35 13.75 42.35
N ILE A 271 -20.24 13.10 42.72
CA ILE A 271 -20.18 12.09 43.81
C ILE A 271 -18.72 12.01 44.26
N VAL A 272 -18.44 12.53 45.46
CA VAL A 272 -17.28 12.19 46.27
C VAL A 272 -17.81 11.63 47.60
N ASN A 273 -17.15 10.56 48.05
CA ASN A 273 -17.19 9.89 49.35
C ASN A 273 -18.26 8.80 49.61
N GLY A 274 -17.79 7.55 49.59
CA GLY A 274 -17.46 6.88 50.86
C GLY A 274 -18.25 5.61 51.19
N ALA A 275 -17.59 4.45 51.06
CA ALA A 275 -17.74 3.34 52.02
C ALA A 275 -16.60 2.32 51.82
N SER A 276 -15.88 2.11 52.91
CA SER A 276 -14.79 1.16 53.10
C SER A 276 -15.34 -0.25 53.35
N SER A 277 -14.70 -1.30 52.82
CA SER A 277 -14.41 -2.52 53.60
C SER A 277 -13.64 -3.59 52.79
N VAL A 278 -12.46 -3.91 53.33
CA VAL A 278 -11.83 -5.25 53.42
C VAL A 278 -11.12 -5.78 52.17
N SER A 279 -9.79 -5.68 52.27
CA SER A 279 -8.77 -6.46 51.59
C SER A 279 -8.86 -7.95 51.92
N MET A 280 -8.84 -8.79 50.89
CA MET A 280 -8.22 -10.11 50.95
C MET A 280 -7.36 -10.26 49.71
N GLU A 281 -6.05 -10.32 49.94
CA GLU A 281 -5.04 -10.73 48.98
C GLU A 281 -5.34 -12.18 48.55
N ALA A 282 -5.41 -12.42 47.25
CA ALA A 282 -5.29 -13.76 46.68
C ALA A 282 -4.45 -13.63 45.39
N GLU A 283 -3.22 -14.11 45.54
CA GLU A 283 -2.24 -14.61 44.59
C GLU A 283 -2.38 -14.25 43.11
N ASP A 284 -1.32 -13.60 42.64
CA ASP A 284 -1.00 -13.17 41.29
C ASP A 284 -0.74 -14.40 40.38
N ASP A 285 -1.81 -15.06 39.94
CA ASP A 285 -1.74 -16.09 38.91
C ASP A 285 -1.70 -15.44 37.52
N LYS A 286 -0.58 -15.68 36.82
CA LYS A 286 -0.25 -15.22 35.47
C LYS A 286 -1.44 -15.38 34.49
N LYS A 287 -2.19 -14.31 34.27
CA LYS A 287 -3.12 -14.23 33.13
C LYS A 287 -2.31 -14.04 31.85
N PRO A 288 -2.63 -14.74 30.74
CA PRO A 288 -2.00 -14.49 29.46
C PRO A 288 -2.23 -13.04 29.03
N ASN A 289 -1.20 -12.40 28.46
CA ASN A 289 -1.29 -11.02 27.94
C ASN A 289 -2.37 -10.82 26.86
N SER A 290 -3.01 -11.90 26.37
CA SER A 290 -4.03 -11.93 25.32
C SER A 290 -5.48 -12.12 25.83
N ILE A 291 -5.70 -12.31 27.14
CA ILE A 291 -7.05 -12.35 27.71
C ILE A 291 -7.46 -10.94 28.14
N SER A 292 -8.57 -10.45 27.59
CA SER A 292 -9.04 -9.07 27.79
C SER A 292 -9.16 -8.72 29.28
N SER A 293 -8.51 -7.62 29.68
CA SER A 293 -8.64 -7.00 30.99
C SER A 293 -9.91 -6.16 31.13
N ILE A 294 -10.62 -5.89 30.03
CA ILE A 294 -11.79 -4.99 29.96
C ILE A 294 -13.09 -5.79 30.13
N ILE A 295 -13.21 -6.95 29.46
CA ILE A 295 -14.31 -7.90 29.67
C ILE A 295 -13.72 -9.28 29.95
N PRO A 296 -13.82 -9.79 31.19
CA PRO A 296 -13.20 -11.06 31.55
C PRO A 296 -13.80 -12.22 30.72
N GLY A 297 -12.94 -13.16 30.31
CA GLY A 297 -13.34 -14.36 29.56
C GLY A 297 -13.35 -14.21 28.04
N TRP A 298 -12.67 -13.20 27.49
CA TRP A 298 -12.45 -13.06 26.05
C TRP A 298 -10.96 -13.17 25.71
N PHE A 299 -10.66 -13.95 24.68
CA PHE A 299 -9.36 -13.98 24.02
C PHE A 299 -9.42 -13.03 22.83
N SER A 300 -8.46 -12.13 22.72
CA SER A 300 -8.33 -11.20 21.59
C SER A 300 -7.01 -11.46 20.87
N GLU A 301 -7.10 -11.82 19.60
CA GLU A 301 -5.96 -12.00 18.71
C GLU A 301 -5.41 -10.63 18.32
N ILE A 302 -4.24 -10.28 18.85
CA ILE A 302 -3.58 -8.99 18.63
C ILE A 302 -2.18 -9.28 18.08
N SER A 303 -1.87 -8.69 16.92
CA SER A 303 -0.56 -8.81 16.29
C SER A 303 -0.17 -7.50 15.60
N PRO A 304 1.13 -7.15 15.52
CA PRO A 304 1.60 -6.04 14.69
C PRO A 304 1.32 -6.24 13.19
N MET A 305 1.02 -7.46 12.73
CA MET A 305 0.67 -7.75 11.32
C MET A 305 -0.70 -7.17 10.92
N TRP A 306 -1.62 -7.02 11.86
CA TRP A 306 -2.94 -6.41 11.64
C TRP A 306 -3.18 -5.27 12.65
N PRO A 307 -2.50 -4.12 12.47
CA PRO A 307 -2.54 -3.03 13.43
C PRO A 307 -3.92 -2.36 13.47
N GLY A 308 -4.42 -2.11 14.69
CA GLY A 308 -5.70 -1.41 14.90
C GLY A 308 -6.94 -2.31 14.87
N GLU A 309 -6.78 -3.61 14.67
CA GLU A 309 -7.86 -4.60 14.64
C GLU A 309 -7.51 -5.84 15.48
N ALA A 310 -8.52 -6.56 15.95
CA ALA A 310 -8.35 -7.80 16.70
C ALA A 310 -9.58 -8.69 16.61
N HIS A 311 -9.41 -9.98 16.32
CA HIS A 311 -10.51 -10.95 16.40
C HIS A 311 -10.67 -11.41 17.86
N SER A 312 -11.87 -11.30 18.42
CA SER A 312 -12.12 -11.71 19.81
C SER A 312 -13.06 -12.90 19.89
N LEU A 313 -12.63 -13.96 20.57
CA LEU A 313 -13.41 -15.16 20.85
C LEU A 313 -13.67 -15.29 22.35
N LYS A 314 -14.91 -15.62 22.70
CA LYS A 314 -15.27 -15.88 24.10
C LYS A 314 -14.69 -17.22 24.54
N VAL A 315 -13.87 -17.18 25.58
CA VAL A 315 -13.21 -18.35 26.18
C VAL A 315 -14.15 -18.96 27.20
N GLU A 316 -14.47 -20.23 27.02
CA GLU A 316 -15.22 -21.02 28.01
C GLU A 316 -14.25 -21.67 29.00
N LYS A 317 -13.17 -22.28 28.50
CA LYS A 317 -12.17 -22.95 29.33
C LYS A 317 -10.82 -23.04 28.62
N ILE A 318 -9.73 -22.73 29.32
CA ILE A 318 -8.37 -23.01 28.85
C ILE A 318 -8.09 -24.50 29.11
N LEU A 319 -7.77 -25.24 28.05
CA LEU A 319 -7.52 -26.68 28.09
C LEU A 319 -6.03 -26.98 28.25
N PHE A 320 -5.17 -26.17 27.61
CA PHE A 320 -3.73 -26.29 27.65
C PHE A 320 -3.07 -24.91 27.44
N GLN A 321 -1.97 -24.67 28.12
CA GLN A 321 -1.15 -23.48 27.92
C GLN A 321 0.27 -23.76 28.39
N GLU A 322 1.21 -23.85 27.46
CA GLU A 322 2.63 -24.00 27.75
C GLU A 322 3.48 -23.32 26.68
N LYS A 323 4.72 -22.97 27.04
CA LYS A 323 5.70 -22.44 26.10
C LYS A 323 6.60 -23.58 25.63
N SER A 324 6.63 -23.83 24.33
CA SER A 324 7.54 -24.79 23.72
C SER A 324 8.95 -24.19 23.55
N LYS A 325 9.85 -24.92 22.89
CA LYS A 325 11.18 -24.39 22.51
C LYS A 325 11.09 -23.28 21.46
N TYR A 326 9.97 -23.20 20.74
CA TYR A 326 9.79 -22.35 19.57
C TYR A 326 8.76 -21.25 19.83
N GLN A 327 7.62 -21.59 20.44
CA GLN A 327 6.44 -20.72 20.49
C GLN A 327 5.58 -20.96 21.74
N ASP A 328 4.74 -19.98 22.08
CA ASP A 328 3.72 -20.08 23.12
C ASP A 328 2.48 -20.82 22.57
N VAL A 329 2.19 -22.01 23.10
CA VAL A 329 1.10 -22.90 22.64
C VAL A 329 -0.08 -22.82 23.60
N ILE A 330 -1.25 -22.44 23.09
CA ILE A 330 -2.49 -22.36 23.87
C ILE A 330 -3.59 -23.15 23.16
N VAL A 331 -4.32 -23.97 23.92
CA VAL A 331 -5.57 -24.57 23.48
C VAL A 331 -6.68 -24.18 24.43
N PHE A 332 -7.76 -23.64 23.89
CA PHE A 332 -8.94 -23.31 24.69
C PHE A 332 -10.23 -23.75 23.99
N GLN A 333 -11.23 -24.04 24.81
CA GLN A 333 -12.61 -24.23 24.38
C GLN A 333 -13.25 -22.85 24.25
N SER A 334 -13.70 -22.50 23.04
CA SER A 334 -14.51 -21.31 22.81
C SER A 334 -16.00 -21.61 22.97
N SER A 335 -16.79 -20.57 23.25
CA SER A 335 -18.25 -20.72 23.41
C SER A 335 -19.00 -21.08 22.13
N THR A 336 -18.48 -20.69 20.95
CA THR A 336 -19.23 -20.78 19.68
C THR A 336 -18.43 -21.35 18.49
N TYR A 337 -17.11 -21.51 18.61
CA TYR A 337 -16.22 -21.97 17.54
C TYR A 337 -15.56 -23.33 17.84
N GLY A 338 -15.95 -23.99 18.94
CA GLY A 338 -15.33 -25.25 19.37
C GLY A 338 -13.97 -25.02 20.02
N LYS A 339 -13.08 -26.02 19.94
CA LYS A 339 -11.70 -25.87 20.39
C LYS A 339 -10.90 -25.01 19.42
N VAL A 340 -9.98 -24.24 19.98
CA VAL A 340 -9.13 -23.27 19.27
C VAL A 340 -7.68 -23.54 19.62
N LEU A 341 -6.82 -23.63 18.60
CA LEU A 341 -5.37 -23.68 18.74
C LEU A 341 -4.80 -22.29 18.47
N VAL A 342 -3.95 -21.82 19.38
CA VAL A 342 -3.27 -20.53 19.27
C VAL A 342 -1.77 -20.75 19.46
N LEU A 343 -0.98 -20.15 18.57
CA LEU A 343 0.48 -20.13 18.63
C LEU A 343 0.95 -18.67 18.64
N ASP A 344 1.78 -18.30 19.62
CA ASP A 344 2.30 -16.93 19.81
C ASP A 344 1.22 -15.82 19.83
N GLY A 345 0.00 -16.17 20.26
CA GLY A 345 -1.13 -15.24 20.32
C GLY A 345 -1.95 -15.14 19.04
N VAL A 346 -1.59 -15.88 17.98
CA VAL A 346 -2.31 -15.97 16.70
C VAL A 346 -3.13 -17.26 16.62
N ILE A 347 -4.37 -17.15 16.18
CA ILE A 347 -5.29 -18.28 15.98
C ILE A 347 -4.83 -19.08 14.76
N GLN A 348 -4.46 -20.34 14.97
CA GLN A 348 -4.04 -21.22 13.88
C GLN A 348 -5.22 -22.01 13.30
N LEU A 349 -6.13 -22.49 14.16
CA LEU A 349 -7.32 -23.23 13.72
C LEU A 349 -8.46 -23.14 14.73
N THR A 350 -9.69 -23.28 14.22
CA THR A 350 -10.87 -23.60 15.03
C THR A 350 -11.64 -24.77 14.43
N GLU A 351 -12.23 -25.62 15.28
CA GLU A 351 -12.98 -26.81 14.82
C GLU A 351 -14.17 -26.45 13.90
N ARG A 352 -14.67 -25.22 13.97
CA ARG A 352 -15.85 -24.77 13.24
C ARG A 352 -15.57 -24.46 11.77
N ASP A 353 -14.42 -23.89 11.46
CA ASP A 353 -14.09 -23.39 10.12
C ASP A 353 -12.77 -23.94 9.54
N GLU A 354 -12.08 -24.83 10.24
CA GLU A 354 -10.87 -25.51 9.75
C GLU A 354 -11.03 -26.14 8.36
N CYS A 355 -12.24 -26.63 8.03
CA CYS A 355 -12.50 -27.28 6.76
C CYS A 355 -12.33 -26.33 5.57
N ALA A 356 -12.56 -25.03 5.74
CA ALA A 356 -12.35 -24.07 4.65
C ALA A 356 -10.86 -23.92 4.32
N TYR A 357 -9.98 -23.93 5.31
CA TYR A 357 -8.53 -23.82 5.08
C TYR A 357 -7.95 -25.15 4.60
N GLN A 358 -8.16 -26.23 5.37
CA GLN A 358 -7.53 -27.52 5.13
C GLN A 358 -7.96 -28.14 3.79
N GLU A 359 -9.25 -28.06 3.43
CA GLU A 359 -9.72 -28.57 2.15
C GLU A 359 -9.17 -27.73 0.98
N MET A 360 -9.11 -26.40 1.11
CA MET A 360 -8.62 -25.53 0.03
C MET A 360 -7.11 -25.70 -0.17
N ILE A 361 -6.29 -25.60 0.88
CA ILE A 361 -4.83 -25.69 0.75
C ILE A 361 -4.38 -27.06 0.23
N SER A 362 -5.15 -28.13 0.51
CA SER A 362 -4.85 -29.50 0.07
C SER A 362 -5.39 -29.82 -1.31
N HIS A 363 -6.66 -29.51 -1.60
CA HIS A 363 -7.29 -29.91 -2.86
C HIS A 363 -6.97 -28.96 -4.02
N LEU A 364 -6.66 -27.68 -3.77
CA LEU A 364 -6.21 -26.77 -4.82
C LEU A 364 -4.99 -27.33 -5.60
N PRO A 365 -3.86 -27.71 -4.97
CA PRO A 365 -2.74 -28.29 -5.71
C PRO A 365 -3.02 -29.72 -6.19
N LEU A 366 -3.60 -30.58 -5.35
CA LEU A 366 -3.71 -32.02 -5.65
C LEU A 366 -4.75 -32.34 -6.73
N CYS A 367 -5.81 -31.54 -6.86
CA CYS A 367 -6.78 -31.69 -7.94
C CYS A 367 -6.30 -31.07 -9.26
N SER A 368 -5.26 -30.24 -9.25
CA SER A 368 -4.67 -29.65 -10.47
C SER A 368 -3.62 -30.54 -11.15
N ILE A 369 -3.21 -31.64 -10.50
CA ILE A 369 -2.28 -32.62 -11.09
C ILE A 369 -2.91 -34.00 -11.21
N SER A 370 -2.47 -34.77 -12.20
CA SER A 370 -2.92 -36.14 -12.39
C SER A 370 -2.16 -37.11 -11.48
N ASN A 371 -2.91 -37.90 -10.70
CA ASN A 371 -2.42 -39.04 -9.93
C ASN A 371 -1.20 -38.72 -9.01
N PRO A 372 -1.31 -37.77 -8.06
CA PRO A 372 -0.24 -37.48 -7.11
C PRO A 372 0.09 -38.71 -6.25
N LYS A 373 1.39 -39.04 -6.12
CA LYS A 373 1.88 -40.22 -5.37
C LYS A 373 2.66 -39.84 -4.12
N LYS A 374 3.58 -38.88 -4.23
CA LYS A 374 4.43 -38.40 -3.12
C LYS A 374 4.14 -36.95 -2.82
N VAL A 375 3.65 -36.69 -1.61
CA VAL A 375 3.29 -35.35 -1.13
C VAL A 375 4.13 -35.03 0.10
N LEU A 376 4.68 -33.81 0.15
CA LEU A 376 5.35 -33.26 1.32
C LEU A 376 4.47 -32.19 1.95
N VAL A 377 4.27 -32.25 3.26
CA VAL A 377 3.62 -31.21 4.06
C VAL A 377 4.68 -30.60 4.99
N ILE A 378 4.83 -29.28 4.94
CA ILE A 378 5.73 -28.53 5.84
C ILE A 378 4.86 -27.73 6.79
N GLY A 379 5.09 -27.88 8.09
CA GLY A 379 4.17 -27.44 9.13
C GLY A 379 2.98 -28.40 9.22
N GLY A 380 1.77 -27.87 9.42
CA GLY A 380 0.55 -28.68 9.54
C GLY A 380 0.51 -29.60 10.77
N GLY A 381 1.09 -29.14 11.89
CA GLY A 381 1.13 -29.85 13.17
C GLY A 381 -0.25 -30.21 13.77
N ASP A 382 -1.35 -29.70 13.21
CA ASP A 382 -2.71 -30.08 13.59
C ASP A 382 -3.15 -31.45 13.06
N GLY A 383 -2.57 -31.91 11.94
CA GLY A 383 -2.90 -33.15 11.24
C GLY A 383 -4.09 -33.05 10.28
N GLY A 384 -4.72 -31.88 10.13
CA GLY A 384 -5.91 -31.69 9.31
C GLY A 384 -5.59 -31.71 7.81
N VAL A 385 -4.49 -31.09 7.39
CA VAL A 385 -4.00 -31.21 6.01
C VAL A 385 -3.69 -32.67 5.66
N LEU A 386 -3.11 -33.44 6.58
CA LEU A 386 -2.84 -34.86 6.35
C LEU A 386 -4.11 -35.65 6.09
N ARG A 387 -5.18 -35.36 6.85
CA ARG A 387 -6.50 -35.97 6.66
C ARG A 387 -7.04 -35.70 5.26
N GLU A 388 -6.89 -34.49 4.74
CA GLU A 388 -7.38 -34.12 3.40
C GLU A 388 -6.49 -34.69 2.28
N VAL A 389 -5.17 -34.73 2.45
CA VAL A 389 -4.25 -35.40 1.51
C VAL A 389 -4.55 -36.91 1.43
N ALA A 390 -4.85 -37.54 2.56
CA ALA A 390 -5.18 -38.97 2.64
C ALA A 390 -6.44 -39.34 1.85
N ARG A 391 -7.33 -38.39 1.53
CA ARG A 391 -8.50 -38.66 0.68
C ARG A 391 -8.15 -39.01 -0.76
N HIS A 392 -6.97 -38.62 -1.23
CA HIS A 392 -6.51 -38.98 -2.56
C HIS A 392 -5.96 -40.41 -2.56
N SER A 393 -6.68 -41.32 -3.20
CA SER A 393 -6.33 -42.75 -3.27
C SER A 393 -5.05 -43.02 -4.06
N SER A 394 -4.64 -42.09 -4.93
CA SER A 394 -3.39 -42.16 -5.70
C SER A 394 -2.14 -41.95 -4.83
N VAL A 395 -2.30 -41.30 -3.67
CA VAL A 395 -1.17 -40.92 -2.81
C VAL A 395 -0.63 -42.18 -2.12
N GLU A 396 0.66 -42.44 -2.32
CA GLU A 396 1.40 -43.59 -1.80
C GLU A 396 2.21 -43.21 -0.54
N LEU A 397 2.71 -41.97 -0.46
CA LEU A 397 3.53 -41.48 0.65
C LEU A 397 3.22 -40.02 0.97
N ILE A 398 3.04 -39.73 2.26
CA ILE A 398 2.83 -38.38 2.79
C ILE A 398 3.93 -38.12 3.82
N ASP A 399 4.94 -37.35 3.45
CA ASP A 399 5.96 -36.91 4.40
C ASP A 399 5.47 -35.60 5.06
N ILE A 400 5.55 -35.51 6.38
CA ILE A 400 5.27 -34.26 7.12
C ILE A 400 6.48 -33.84 7.94
N CYS A 401 6.89 -32.58 7.80
CA CYS A 401 7.96 -31.97 8.56
C CYS A 401 7.41 -30.85 9.45
N GLU A 402 7.31 -31.10 10.75
CA GLU A 402 6.86 -30.14 11.76
C GLU A 402 8.01 -29.82 12.71
N ILE A 403 8.27 -28.55 12.98
CA ILE A 403 9.38 -28.10 13.81
C ILE A 403 9.09 -28.30 15.30
N ASP A 404 7.82 -28.16 15.69
CA ASP A 404 7.40 -28.18 17.08
C ASP A 404 6.61 -29.44 17.47
N GLU A 405 7.30 -30.38 18.11
CA GLU A 405 6.72 -31.62 18.64
C GLU A 405 5.57 -31.37 19.65
N MET A 406 5.57 -30.23 20.35
CA MET A 406 4.51 -29.89 21.28
C MET A 406 3.18 -29.68 20.55
N VAL A 407 3.21 -29.01 19.40
CA VAL A 407 2.02 -28.77 18.57
C VAL A 407 1.41 -30.11 18.15
N VAL A 408 2.21 -31.04 17.64
CA VAL A 408 1.74 -32.38 17.24
C VAL A 408 1.11 -33.14 18.41
N THR A 409 1.74 -33.09 19.58
CA THR A 409 1.28 -33.82 20.77
C THR A 409 -0.04 -33.25 21.29
N VAL A 410 -0.12 -31.92 21.39
CA VAL A 410 -1.30 -31.19 21.85
C VAL A 410 -2.46 -31.37 20.85
N SER A 411 -2.19 -31.32 19.54
CA SER A 411 -3.19 -31.56 18.50
C SER A 411 -3.77 -32.97 18.58
N LYS A 412 -2.93 -34.00 18.74
CA LYS A 412 -3.39 -35.39 18.96
C LYS A 412 -4.24 -35.56 20.21
N GLN A 413 -3.92 -34.82 21.27
CA GLN A 413 -4.64 -34.92 22.55
C GLN A 413 -6.00 -34.22 22.53
N PHE A 414 -6.08 -33.01 22.00
CA PHE A 414 -7.27 -32.15 22.11
C PHE A 414 -8.14 -32.13 20.85
N PHE A 415 -7.58 -32.44 19.68
CA PHE A 415 -8.27 -32.39 18.38
C PHE A 415 -8.26 -33.77 17.69
N PRO A 416 -8.92 -34.79 18.27
CA PRO A 416 -8.85 -36.15 17.75
C PRO A 416 -9.43 -36.30 16.34
N GLU A 417 -10.42 -35.47 15.96
CA GLU A 417 -10.99 -35.51 14.60
C GLU A 417 -10.07 -34.90 13.55
N VAL A 418 -9.17 -34.00 13.94
CA VAL A 418 -8.21 -33.32 13.06
C VAL A 418 -6.95 -34.17 12.94
N ALA A 419 -6.42 -34.59 14.08
CA ALA A 419 -5.21 -35.39 14.19
C ALA A 419 -5.33 -36.83 13.67
N VAL A 420 -6.54 -37.29 13.29
CA VAL A 420 -6.76 -38.59 12.64
C VAL A 420 -5.91 -38.77 11.38
N GLY A 421 -5.49 -37.66 10.75
CA GLY A 421 -4.57 -37.70 9.62
C GLY A 421 -3.24 -38.40 9.93
N TYR A 422 -2.76 -38.34 11.19
CA TYR A 422 -1.53 -39.01 11.60
C TYR A 422 -1.64 -40.54 11.70
N ASP A 423 -2.85 -41.09 11.75
CA ASP A 423 -3.08 -42.54 11.86
C ASP A 423 -3.01 -43.25 10.49
N ASP A 424 -2.94 -42.50 9.39
CA ASP A 424 -2.82 -43.07 8.05
C ASP A 424 -1.44 -43.73 7.86
N PRO A 425 -1.37 -45.01 7.44
CA PRO A 425 -0.09 -45.73 7.31
C PRO A 425 0.86 -45.15 6.24
N ARG A 426 0.38 -44.25 5.38
CA ARG A 426 1.18 -43.55 4.37
C ARG A 426 1.92 -42.35 4.95
N VAL A 427 1.56 -41.89 6.15
CA VAL A 427 2.14 -40.70 6.78
C VAL A 427 3.47 -41.04 7.46
N LYS A 428 4.49 -40.21 7.19
CA LYS A 428 5.78 -40.23 7.88
C LYS A 428 6.03 -38.88 8.54
N LEU A 429 6.01 -38.89 9.86
CA LEU A 429 6.29 -37.71 10.67
C LEU A 429 7.80 -37.53 10.87
N HIS A 430 8.29 -36.36 10.47
CA HIS A 430 9.63 -35.87 10.70
C HIS A 430 9.55 -34.65 11.62
N ILE A 431 10.18 -34.73 12.79
CA ILE A 431 10.30 -33.57 13.69
C ILE A 431 11.59 -32.84 13.35
N GLY A 432 11.48 -31.60 12.87
CA GLY A 432 12.62 -30.79 12.45
C GLY A 432 12.24 -29.61 11.59
N ASP A 433 13.25 -28.80 11.26
CA ASP A 433 13.10 -27.64 10.40
C ASP A 433 12.82 -28.03 8.94
N GLY A 434 11.72 -27.52 8.39
CA GLY A 434 11.30 -27.75 7.00
C GLY A 434 12.29 -27.23 5.96
N VAL A 435 13.01 -26.15 6.25
CA VAL A 435 14.06 -25.60 5.36
C VAL A 435 15.22 -26.60 5.25
N ALA A 436 15.68 -27.12 6.39
CA ALA A 436 16.74 -28.12 6.42
C ALA A 436 16.29 -29.44 5.75
N PHE A 437 15.04 -29.84 5.96
CA PHE A 437 14.47 -31.03 5.34
C PHE A 437 14.45 -30.92 3.80
N LEU A 438 13.97 -29.80 3.25
CA LEU A 438 13.97 -29.57 1.81
C LEU A 438 15.36 -29.50 1.19
N LYS A 439 16.33 -28.89 1.89
CA LYS A 439 17.73 -28.86 1.43
C LYS A 439 18.35 -30.26 1.35
N ALA A 440 17.94 -31.16 2.25
CA ALA A 440 18.39 -32.56 2.26
C ALA A 440 17.59 -33.46 1.30
N ALA A 441 16.43 -33.01 0.82
CA ALA A 441 15.58 -33.76 -0.08
C ALA A 441 16.27 -34.00 -1.45
N ALA A 442 16.05 -35.18 -2.02
CA ALA A 442 16.54 -35.49 -3.35
C ALA A 442 15.76 -34.70 -4.42
N GLU A 443 16.47 -34.28 -5.47
CA GLU A 443 15.90 -33.49 -6.55
C GLU A 443 14.83 -34.27 -7.32
N GLY A 444 13.71 -33.61 -7.63
CA GLY A 444 12.62 -34.20 -8.41
C GLY A 444 11.83 -35.33 -7.74
N THR A 445 11.82 -35.39 -6.40
CA THR A 445 11.22 -36.51 -5.65
C THR A 445 9.72 -36.36 -5.41
N TYR A 446 9.24 -35.13 -5.22
CA TYR A 446 7.86 -34.87 -4.80
C TYR A 446 6.97 -34.44 -5.97
N ASP A 447 5.72 -34.91 -5.96
CA ASP A 447 4.69 -34.48 -6.91
C ASP A 447 4.06 -33.15 -6.48
N ALA A 448 3.84 -32.99 -5.17
CA ALA A 448 3.29 -31.80 -4.56
C ALA A 448 3.98 -31.48 -3.23
N VAL A 449 4.17 -30.18 -2.95
CA VAL A 449 4.61 -29.66 -1.66
C VAL A 449 3.53 -28.71 -1.14
N ILE A 450 3.06 -28.93 0.08
CA ILE A 450 2.09 -28.07 0.78
C ILE A 450 2.82 -27.43 1.96
N VAL A 451 2.82 -26.10 2.01
CA VAL A 451 3.44 -25.32 3.09
C VAL A 451 2.31 -24.70 3.91
N ASP A 452 1.97 -25.42 4.98
CA ASP A 452 0.98 -25.04 6.00
C ASP A 452 1.73 -24.48 7.20
N SER A 453 2.29 -23.29 7.00
CA SER A 453 3.09 -22.58 8.00
C SER A 453 2.26 -21.56 8.76
N SER A 454 2.73 -21.21 9.96
CA SER A 454 2.32 -19.99 10.64
C SER A 454 2.77 -18.75 9.86
N ASP A 455 2.32 -17.58 10.32
CA ASP A 455 2.68 -16.28 9.79
C ASP A 455 4.21 -16.04 9.74
N PRO A 456 4.69 -15.10 8.90
CA PRO A 456 6.13 -14.82 8.73
C PRO A 456 6.85 -14.28 9.98
N ILE A 457 6.12 -13.98 11.07
CA ILE A 457 6.72 -13.66 12.36
C ILE A 457 6.89 -14.96 13.16
N GLY A 458 8.14 -15.30 13.48
CA GLY A 458 8.48 -16.47 14.30
C GLY A 458 9.28 -17.52 13.52
N PRO A 459 9.12 -18.82 13.80
CA PRO A 459 9.93 -19.88 13.20
C PRO A 459 9.70 -20.06 11.69
N ALA A 460 8.61 -19.51 11.14
CA ALA A 460 8.24 -19.62 9.74
C ALA A 460 8.83 -18.53 8.83
N GLN A 461 9.59 -17.55 9.36
CA GLN A 461 10.11 -16.43 8.55
C GLN A 461 10.87 -16.88 7.30
N GLU A 462 11.74 -17.89 7.44
CA GLU A 462 12.56 -18.40 6.31
C GLU A 462 11.71 -19.06 5.21
N LEU A 463 10.48 -19.51 5.51
CA LEU A 463 9.59 -20.17 4.56
C LEU A 463 8.98 -19.19 3.54
N PHE A 464 9.06 -17.88 3.80
CA PHE A 464 8.58 -16.83 2.90
C PHE A 464 9.71 -16.21 2.07
N GLU A 465 10.96 -16.61 2.30
CA GLU A 465 12.12 -16.07 1.59
C GLU A 465 12.44 -16.83 0.29
N LYS A 466 13.08 -16.12 -0.64
CA LYS A 466 13.48 -16.66 -1.95
C LYS A 466 14.26 -17.98 -1.89
N PRO A 467 15.24 -18.19 -0.98
CA PRO A 467 16.02 -19.43 -0.94
C PRO A 467 15.18 -20.67 -0.64
N PHE A 468 14.11 -20.51 0.14
CA PHE A 468 13.19 -21.60 0.43
C PHE A 468 12.44 -22.04 -0.83
N PHE A 469 11.85 -21.09 -1.57
CA PHE A 469 11.16 -21.40 -2.83
C PHE A 469 12.09 -22.05 -3.87
N GLU A 470 13.38 -21.69 -3.91
CA GLU A 470 14.38 -22.38 -4.75
C GLU A 470 14.60 -23.84 -4.33
N SER A 471 14.64 -24.11 -3.03
CA SER A 471 14.74 -25.47 -2.50
C SER A 471 13.49 -26.30 -2.79
N VAL A 472 12.30 -25.70 -2.71
CA VAL A 472 11.03 -26.33 -3.09
C VAL A 472 11.02 -26.69 -4.58
N ALA A 473 11.39 -25.75 -5.45
CA ALA A 473 11.44 -25.98 -6.89
C ALA A 473 12.39 -27.13 -7.27
N LYS A 474 13.50 -27.29 -6.54
CA LYS A 474 14.43 -28.41 -6.71
C LYS A 474 13.85 -29.74 -6.24
N ALA A 475 13.15 -29.75 -5.11
CA ALA A 475 12.58 -30.98 -4.55
C ALA A 475 11.40 -31.52 -5.39
N LEU A 476 10.70 -30.63 -6.10
CA LEU A 476 9.58 -30.96 -6.98
C LEU A 476 10.04 -31.60 -8.29
N ARG A 477 9.32 -32.62 -8.75
CA ARG A 477 9.49 -33.17 -10.12
C ARG A 477 9.15 -32.12 -11.19
N PRO A 478 9.53 -32.32 -12.45
CA PRO A 478 9.04 -31.49 -13.57
C PRO A 478 7.50 -31.49 -13.64
N GLY A 479 6.91 -30.29 -13.67
CA GLY A 479 5.45 -30.07 -13.55
C GLY A 479 4.87 -30.48 -12.19
N GLY A 480 5.70 -30.61 -11.16
CA GLY A 480 5.29 -30.73 -9.77
C GLY A 480 4.81 -29.37 -9.25
N VAL A 481 3.97 -29.40 -8.22
CA VAL A 481 3.25 -28.20 -7.75
C VAL A 481 3.58 -27.87 -6.29
N VAL A 482 3.62 -26.59 -5.97
CA VAL A 482 3.64 -26.11 -4.58
C VAL A 482 2.38 -25.32 -4.29
N CYS A 483 1.85 -25.51 -3.08
CA CYS A 483 0.83 -24.66 -2.47
C CYS A 483 1.39 -24.12 -1.16
N THR A 484 1.40 -22.80 -0.98
CA THR A 484 1.77 -22.19 0.30
C THR A 484 0.64 -21.32 0.80
N GLN A 485 0.46 -21.24 2.13
CA GLN A 485 -0.21 -20.09 2.75
C GLN A 485 0.45 -18.80 2.21
N ALA A 486 -0.36 -17.84 1.79
CA ALA A 486 0.12 -16.58 1.23
C ALA A 486 -0.66 -15.37 1.72
N GLU A 487 -1.01 -15.36 3.00
CA GLU A 487 -1.55 -14.20 3.71
C GLU A 487 -2.87 -13.62 3.18
N SER A 488 -3.35 -12.53 3.78
CA SER A 488 -4.59 -11.86 3.40
C SER A 488 -4.36 -10.77 2.37
N ILE A 489 -5.11 -10.80 1.26
CA ILE A 489 -5.09 -9.74 0.23
C ILE A 489 -5.49 -8.36 0.75
N TRP A 490 -6.18 -8.27 1.89
CA TRP A 490 -6.61 -6.98 2.45
C TRP A 490 -5.54 -6.32 3.33
N LEU A 491 -4.69 -7.13 3.96
CA LEU A 491 -3.72 -6.67 4.95
C LEU A 491 -2.30 -6.66 4.40
N HIS A 492 -1.96 -7.70 3.64
CA HIS A 492 -0.57 -8.07 3.36
C HIS A 492 -0.22 -7.97 1.87
N MET A 493 -0.89 -7.08 1.11
CA MET A 493 -0.67 -6.96 -0.34
C MET A 493 0.79 -6.75 -0.73
N HIS A 494 1.55 -6.00 0.09
CA HIS A 494 2.98 -5.75 -0.13
C HIS A 494 3.81 -7.04 0.03
N ILE A 495 3.51 -7.87 1.03
CA ILE A 495 4.16 -9.19 1.23
C ILE A 495 3.80 -10.12 0.07
N ILE A 496 2.51 -10.15 -0.31
CA ILE A 496 2.01 -10.99 -1.40
C ILE A 496 2.66 -10.63 -2.74
N GLU A 497 2.83 -9.34 -3.04
CA GLU A 497 3.50 -8.89 -4.27
C GLU A 497 4.94 -9.41 -4.35
N ASP A 498 5.68 -9.33 -3.25
CA ASP A 498 7.06 -9.83 -3.16
C ASP A 498 7.11 -11.35 -3.31
N ILE A 499 6.22 -12.10 -2.66
CA ILE A 499 6.10 -13.56 -2.80
C ILE A 499 5.77 -13.94 -4.25
N VAL A 500 4.80 -13.27 -4.88
CA VAL A 500 4.41 -13.52 -6.28
C VAL A 500 5.59 -13.23 -7.21
N SER A 501 6.32 -12.13 -6.99
CA SER A 501 7.51 -11.78 -7.76
C SER A 501 8.60 -12.84 -7.64
N ASN A 502 8.91 -13.28 -6.42
CA ASN A 502 9.89 -14.33 -6.15
C ASN A 502 9.49 -15.66 -6.81
N CYS A 503 8.23 -16.06 -6.65
CA CYS A 503 7.70 -17.28 -7.25
C CYS A 503 7.79 -17.24 -8.78
N ARG A 504 7.47 -16.12 -9.43
CA ARG A 504 7.61 -15.96 -10.89
C ARG A 504 9.05 -16.02 -11.39
N GLN A 505 10.01 -15.60 -10.57
CA GLN A 505 11.42 -15.72 -10.92
C GLN A 505 11.88 -17.18 -10.91
N ILE A 506 11.42 -17.95 -9.91
CA ILE A 506 11.87 -19.33 -9.65
C ILE A 506 11.09 -20.34 -10.50
N PHE A 507 9.76 -20.32 -10.42
CA PHE A 507 8.89 -21.27 -11.08
C PHE A 507 8.62 -20.84 -12.53
N LYS A 508 8.99 -21.69 -13.48
CA LYS A 508 8.81 -21.44 -14.92
C LYS A 508 7.51 -22.01 -15.51
N GLY A 509 6.75 -22.77 -14.71
CA GLY A 509 5.42 -23.23 -15.09
C GLY A 509 4.36 -22.17 -14.83
N SER A 510 3.23 -22.59 -14.26
CA SER A 510 2.12 -21.72 -13.90
C SER A 510 2.34 -21.13 -12.51
N VAL A 511 2.10 -19.81 -12.35
CA VAL A 511 2.12 -19.13 -11.04
C VAL A 511 0.81 -18.38 -10.89
N ASN A 512 -0.01 -18.80 -9.92
CA ASN A 512 -1.32 -18.23 -9.64
C ASN A 512 -1.49 -18.00 -8.13
N TYR A 513 -2.35 -17.05 -7.79
CA TYR A 513 -2.78 -16.80 -6.42
C TYR A 513 -4.26 -17.14 -6.32
N ALA A 514 -4.62 -17.94 -5.32
CA ALA A 514 -5.99 -18.24 -4.95
C ALA A 514 -6.31 -17.64 -3.57
N TRP A 515 -7.59 -17.45 -3.26
CA TRP A 515 -8.03 -17.01 -1.93
C TRP A 515 -9.30 -17.73 -1.51
N THR A 516 -9.51 -17.81 -0.20
CA THR A 516 -10.73 -18.38 0.40
C THR A 516 -11.14 -17.62 1.65
N THR A 517 -12.33 -17.92 2.14
CA THR A 517 -12.90 -17.32 3.36
C THR A 517 -12.70 -18.24 4.56
N VAL A 518 -12.02 -17.75 5.60
CA VAL A 518 -11.86 -18.41 6.90
C VAL A 518 -12.22 -17.38 7.98
N PRO A 519 -13.43 -17.46 8.57
CA PRO A 519 -13.94 -16.44 9.47
C PRO A 519 -13.05 -16.08 10.67
N THR A 520 -12.31 -17.03 11.24
CA THR A 520 -11.46 -16.80 12.41
C THR A 520 -10.06 -16.32 12.11
N TYR A 521 -9.67 -16.23 10.83
CA TYR A 521 -8.41 -15.61 10.44
C TYR A 521 -8.50 -14.08 10.39
N PRO A 522 -7.35 -13.36 10.39
CA PRO A 522 -7.30 -11.91 10.49
C PRO A 522 -8.23 -11.19 9.50
N ARG A 523 -8.95 -10.19 10.01
CA ARG A 523 -10.05 -9.50 9.33
C ARG A 523 -9.79 -8.01 9.22
N HIS A 524 -9.56 -7.55 8.00
CA HIS A 524 -9.51 -6.12 7.74
C HIS A 524 -10.86 -5.44 7.95
N VAL A 525 -10.86 -4.19 8.44
CA VAL A 525 -12.10 -3.43 8.72
C VAL A 525 -13.06 -3.30 7.51
N LEU A 526 -12.53 -3.39 6.28
CA LEU A 526 -13.30 -3.32 5.04
C LEU A 526 -13.84 -4.68 4.55
N SER A 527 -13.44 -5.80 5.17
CA SER A 527 -13.94 -7.14 4.88
C SER A 527 -14.59 -7.74 6.13
N PRO A 528 -15.93 -7.95 6.15
CA PRO A 528 -16.59 -8.55 7.31
C PRO A 528 -16.15 -10.01 7.56
N PHE A 529 -15.50 -10.65 6.59
CA PHE A 529 -15.01 -12.03 6.64
C PHE A 529 -13.48 -12.09 6.64
N GLY A 530 -12.94 -13.02 7.43
CA GLY A 530 -11.52 -13.36 7.38
C GLY A 530 -11.23 -14.08 6.08
N VAL A 531 -10.12 -13.70 5.44
CA VAL A 531 -9.70 -14.30 4.17
C VAL A 531 -8.23 -14.64 4.23
N ILE A 532 -7.88 -15.71 3.54
CA ILE A 532 -6.51 -16.19 3.42
C ILE A 532 -6.24 -16.60 1.98
N GLY A 533 -5.02 -16.33 1.56
CA GLY A 533 -4.51 -16.62 0.23
C GLY A 533 -3.66 -17.86 0.17
N PHE A 534 -3.52 -18.36 -1.05
CA PHE A 534 -2.64 -19.47 -1.38
C PHE A 534 -1.86 -19.16 -2.64
N MET A 535 -0.55 -19.37 -2.60
CA MET A 535 0.29 -19.34 -3.79
C MET A 535 0.38 -20.73 -4.40
N LEU A 536 -0.02 -20.84 -5.67
CA LEU A 536 0.10 -22.07 -6.45
C LEU A 536 1.11 -21.88 -7.57
N CYS A 537 2.19 -22.66 -7.52
CA CYS A 537 3.24 -22.62 -8.52
C CYS A 537 3.53 -24.02 -9.07
N SER A 538 3.86 -24.12 -10.36
CA SER A 538 4.38 -25.35 -10.95
C SER A 538 5.78 -25.15 -11.53
N THR A 539 6.61 -26.19 -11.42
CA THR A 539 7.93 -26.21 -12.05
C THR A 539 7.83 -26.37 -13.56
N GLU A 540 8.93 -26.13 -14.27
CA GLU A 540 9.00 -26.39 -15.72
C GLU A 540 8.69 -27.87 -16.01
N GLY A 541 7.83 -28.13 -17.00
CA GLY A 541 7.40 -29.48 -17.33
C GLY A 541 5.99 -29.52 -17.93
N PRO A 542 5.22 -30.59 -17.66
CA PRO A 542 3.81 -30.68 -18.03
C PRO A 542 3.04 -29.43 -17.60
N GLU A 543 2.23 -28.89 -18.52
CA GLU A 543 1.41 -27.71 -18.23
C GLU A 543 0.38 -28.04 -17.14
N VAL A 544 0.33 -27.18 -16.11
CA VAL A 544 -0.61 -27.31 -15.00
C VAL A 544 -1.57 -26.13 -15.05
N ASP A 545 -2.85 -26.42 -15.29
CA ASP A 545 -3.91 -25.43 -15.17
C ASP A 545 -4.49 -25.48 -13.76
N PHE A 546 -4.07 -24.53 -12.92
CA PHE A 546 -4.61 -24.40 -11.57
C PHE A 546 -6.05 -23.87 -11.56
N LYS A 547 -6.56 -23.24 -12.62
CA LYS A 547 -7.92 -22.65 -12.60
C LYS A 547 -9.00 -23.70 -12.88
N HIS A 548 -8.64 -24.78 -13.56
CA HIS A 548 -9.58 -25.85 -13.93
C HIS A 548 -9.03 -27.20 -13.43
N PRO A 549 -9.59 -27.77 -12.34
CA PRO A 549 -9.05 -28.98 -11.74
C PRO A 549 -9.21 -30.18 -12.69
N VAL A 550 -8.08 -30.84 -12.99
CA VAL A 550 -8.03 -32.02 -13.88
C VAL A 550 -8.44 -33.32 -13.17
N ASN A 551 -8.33 -33.35 -11.84
CA ASN A 551 -8.67 -34.49 -10.99
C ASN A 551 -9.61 -34.06 -9.85
N PRO A 552 -10.88 -33.71 -10.17
CA PRO A 552 -11.83 -33.21 -9.18
C PRO A 552 -12.28 -34.31 -8.20
N ILE A 553 -11.99 -34.13 -6.92
CA ILE A 553 -12.27 -35.11 -5.86
C ILE A 553 -13.78 -35.28 -5.57
N ASP A 554 -14.59 -34.28 -5.88
CA ASP A 554 -16.05 -34.27 -5.70
C ASP A 554 -16.80 -35.17 -6.72
N LYS A 555 -16.12 -35.60 -7.79
CA LYS A 555 -16.70 -36.47 -8.83
C LYS A 555 -16.22 -37.92 -8.75
N VAL A 556 -15.34 -38.24 -7.79
CA VAL A 556 -14.82 -39.60 -7.60
C VAL A 556 -15.79 -40.37 -6.71
N GLU A 557 -16.48 -41.37 -7.28
CA GLU A 557 -17.45 -42.24 -6.57
C GLU A 557 -16.78 -43.15 -5.51
N ASP A 558 -15.44 -43.21 -5.48
CA ASP A 558 -14.67 -44.04 -4.57
C ASP A 558 -14.20 -43.25 -3.35
N HIS A 559 -15.11 -43.09 -2.38
CA HIS A 559 -14.78 -42.58 -1.04
C HIS A 559 -13.92 -43.61 -0.30
N GLY A 560 -12.63 -43.69 -0.64
CA GLY A 560 -11.68 -44.55 0.04
C GLY A 560 -11.63 -44.26 1.54
N LYS A 561 -12.13 -45.18 2.36
CA LYS A 561 -11.98 -45.36 3.83
C LYS A 561 -12.17 -44.15 4.79
N THR A 562 -12.37 -42.93 4.32
CA THR A 562 -12.73 -41.77 5.15
C THR A 562 -14.16 -41.33 4.82
N GLU A 563 -15.11 -41.88 5.57
CA GLU A 563 -16.58 -41.76 5.39
C GLU A 563 -17.19 -40.33 5.50
N ARG A 564 -16.39 -39.26 5.49
CA ARG A 564 -16.90 -37.89 5.68
C ARG A 564 -16.95 -37.11 4.36
N PRO A 565 -18.09 -36.52 3.98
CA PRO A 565 -18.18 -35.66 2.80
C PRO A 565 -17.30 -34.41 2.97
N LEU A 566 -16.88 -33.83 1.84
CA LEU A 566 -16.27 -32.50 1.81
C LEU A 566 -17.27 -31.48 2.35
N LYS A 567 -16.81 -30.55 3.19
CA LYS A 567 -17.66 -29.55 3.83
C LYS A 567 -17.63 -28.21 3.07
N PHE A 568 -16.55 -27.91 2.36
CA PHE A 568 -16.33 -26.61 1.75
C PHE A 568 -15.92 -26.72 0.28
N TYR A 569 -14.88 -27.48 -0.03
CA TYR A 569 -14.32 -27.60 -1.37
C TYR A 569 -15.27 -28.28 -2.35
N ASN A 570 -15.33 -27.75 -3.57
CA ASN A 570 -15.94 -28.36 -4.73
C ASN A 570 -15.29 -27.81 -6.01
N SER A 571 -15.54 -28.45 -7.16
CA SER A 571 -14.94 -28.06 -8.44
C SER A 571 -15.23 -26.60 -8.85
N GLU A 572 -16.42 -26.08 -8.55
CA GLU A 572 -16.79 -24.70 -8.90
C GLU A 572 -16.08 -23.68 -8.01
N LEU A 573 -16.01 -23.97 -6.71
CA LEU A 573 -15.33 -23.14 -5.73
C LEU A 573 -13.82 -23.12 -5.97
N HIS A 574 -13.23 -24.22 -6.44
CA HIS A 574 -11.84 -24.27 -6.88
C HIS A 574 -11.57 -23.19 -7.94
N SER A 575 -12.36 -23.14 -9.02
CA SER A 575 -12.19 -22.11 -10.06
C SER A 575 -12.49 -20.70 -9.55
N ALA A 576 -13.52 -20.55 -8.70
CA ALA A 576 -13.89 -19.26 -8.12
C ALA A 576 -12.81 -18.69 -7.18
N ALA A 577 -12.03 -19.55 -6.53
CA ALA A 577 -10.93 -19.13 -5.67
C ALA A 577 -9.81 -18.37 -6.42
N PHE A 578 -9.76 -18.42 -7.75
CA PHE A 578 -8.83 -17.62 -8.55
C PHE A 578 -9.45 -16.30 -9.05
N CYS A 579 -10.73 -16.04 -8.78
CA CYS A 579 -11.40 -14.80 -9.11
C CYS A 579 -11.11 -13.74 -8.04
N LEU A 580 -10.01 -13.02 -8.22
CA LEU A 580 -9.56 -11.99 -7.29
C LEU A 580 -10.32 -10.66 -7.47
N PRO A 581 -10.53 -9.88 -6.39
CA PRO A 581 -11.03 -8.50 -6.49
C PRO A 581 -10.13 -7.63 -7.38
N SER A 582 -10.69 -6.62 -8.03
CA SER A 582 -9.97 -5.81 -9.03
C SER A 582 -8.68 -5.17 -8.52
N PHE A 583 -8.63 -4.77 -7.25
CA PHE A 583 -7.41 -4.19 -6.67
C PHE A 583 -6.28 -5.24 -6.57
N ALA A 584 -6.58 -6.41 -6.01
CA ALA A 584 -5.63 -7.52 -5.88
C ALA A 584 -5.23 -8.10 -7.24
N LYS A 585 -6.20 -8.28 -8.14
CA LYS A 585 -5.98 -8.75 -9.50
C LYS A 585 -4.98 -7.88 -10.26
N ARG A 586 -5.05 -6.55 -10.13
CA ARG A 586 -4.10 -5.65 -10.81
C ARG A 586 -2.66 -5.86 -10.34
N VAL A 587 -2.44 -6.05 -9.05
CA VAL A 587 -1.10 -6.26 -8.47
C VAL A 587 -0.60 -7.66 -8.82
N ILE A 588 -1.40 -8.68 -8.54
CA ILE A 588 -1.02 -10.08 -8.71
C ILE A 588 -0.88 -10.45 -10.19
N GLU A 589 -1.77 -10.01 -11.09
CA GLU A 589 -1.68 -10.31 -12.53
C GLU A 589 -0.84 -9.29 -13.31
N ALA A 590 -0.29 -8.25 -12.68
CA ALA A 590 0.73 -7.41 -13.31
C ALA A 590 1.93 -8.30 -13.65
N LYS A 591 1.94 -8.91 -14.83
CA LYS A 591 3.12 -9.54 -15.40
C LYS A 591 4.20 -8.47 -15.36
N SER A 592 5.42 -8.85 -14.94
CA SER A 592 6.61 -8.03 -15.12
C SER A 592 6.65 -7.59 -16.58
N ASN A 593 6.18 -6.37 -16.85
CA ASN A 593 5.89 -5.90 -18.20
C ASN A 593 7.20 -5.42 -18.82
N CYS A 594 8.07 -6.36 -19.14
CA CYS A 594 9.15 -6.12 -20.10
C CYS A 594 8.66 -6.24 -21.57
N ALA A 595 7.36 -6.52 -21.81
CA ALA A 595 6.83 -6.79 -23.15
C ALA A 595 5.60 -5.95 -23.59
N VAL A 596 4.96 -5.17 -22.72
CA VAL A 596 3.74 -4.41 -23.09
C VAL A 596 4.03 -3.11 -23.85
N VAL A 597 5.29 -2.64 -23.86
CA VAL A 597 5.69 -1.52 -24.73
C VAL A 597 5.72 -1.93 -26.21
N GLY A 598 5.97 -3.20 -26.53
CA GLY A 598 6.13 -3.67 -27.92
C GLY A 598 4.82 -3.88 -28.70
N TYR A 599 3.73 -4.28 -28.03
CA TYR A 599 2.47 -4.62 -28.71
C TYR A 599 1.57 -3.39 -28.94
N MET A 600 1.61 -2.40 -28.03
CA MET A 600 0.92 -1.11 -28.24
C MET A 600 1.56 -0.29 -29.37
N LEU A 601 2.87 -0.39 -29.58
CA LEU A 601 3.55 0.32 -30.67
C LEU A 601 3.18 -0.18 -32.08
N ARG A 602 2.86 -1.48 -32.25
CA ARG A 602 2.48 -2.02 -33.57
C ARG A 602 1.07 -1.66 -34.03
N GLN A 603 0.12 -1.48 -33.10
CA GLN A 603 -1.23 -1.04 -33.45
C GLN A 603 -1.31 0.49 -33.63
N TYR A 604 -0.48 1.27 -32.93
CA TYR A 604 -0.42 2.73 -33.07
C TYR A 604 0.25 3.20 -34.37
N SER A 605 1.24 2.48 -34.91
CA SER A 605 1.87 2.83 -36.19
C SER A 605 0.93 2.70 -37.39
N ASN A 606 -0.06 1.80 -37.34
CA ASN A 606 -1.03 1.62 -38.43
C ASN A 606 -2.25 2.55 -38.33
N TYR A 607 -2.44 3.23 -37.20
CA TYR A 607 -3.57 4.16 -36.99
C TYR A 607 -3.21 5.63 -37.29
N MET A 608 -1.90 5.97 -37.34
CA MET A 608 -1.40 7.33 -37.55
C MET A 608 -1.19 7.73 -39.03
N GLU A 609 -1.37 6.82 -40.00
CA GLU A 609 -1.36 7.19 -41.43
C GLU A 609 -2.68 7.81 -41.92
N GLY A 610 -3.69 7.93 -41.04
CA GLY A 610 -5.07 8.16 -41.50
C GLY A 610 -5.82 9.39 -41.02
N ASN A 611 -5.35 10.21 -40.06
CA ASN A 611 -6.15 11.37 -39.63
C ASN A 611 -5.33 12.50 -38.97
N SER A 612 -5.31 13.64 -39.64
CA SER A 612 -4.87 14.94 -39.14
C SER A 612 -5.95 15.57 -38.25
N SER A 613 -5.92 15.27 -36.95
CA SER A 613 -6.48 16.19 -35.94
C SER A 613 -5.82 15.95 -34.58
N ILE A 614 -5.42 17.05 -33.96
CA ILE A 614 -4.57 17.18 -32.79
C ILE A 614 -5.24 16.60 -31.53
N SER A 615 -4.54 15.73 -30.79
CA SER A 615 -4.88 15.40 -29.39
C SER A 615 -3.62 15.32 -28.53
N SER A 616 -3.64 16.00 -27.38
CA SER A 616 -2.60 16.00 -26.36
C SER A 616 -2.60 14.65 -25.61
N SER A 617 -1.43 14.05 -25.41
CA SER A 617 -1.27 12.73 -24.78
C SER A 617 -0.35 12.81 -23.55
N ALA A 618 -0.80 12.26 -22.42
CA ALA A 618 -0.01 12.09 -21.21
C ALA A 618 0.70 10.72 -21.25
N VAL A 619 1.99 10.67 -20.88
CA VAL A 619 2.76 9.43 -20.81
C VAL A 619 3.11 9.17 -19.35
N LEU A 620 2.63 8.06 -18.79
CA LEU A 620 2.98 7.61 -17.44
C LEU A 620 4.32 6.87 -17.52
N ALA A 621 5.32 7.34 -16.77
CA ALA A 621 6.57 6.62 -16.55
C ALA A 621 6.76 6.47 -15.03
N SER A 622 6.64 5.25 -14.52
CA SER A 622 6.99 4.92 -13.13
C SER A 622 8.50 4.67 -13.06
N ALA A 623 9.21 5.41 -12.20
CA ALA A 623 10.50 4.98 -11.73
C ALA A 623 10.25 3.91 -10.66
N HIS A 624 10.61 2.67 -10.95
CA HIS A 624 10.46 1.55 -10.03
C HIS A 624 11.62 1.52 -9.05
N ASP A 625 11.30 1.67 -7.76
CA ASP A 625 11.88 0.84 -6.70
C ASP A 625 10.82 0.61 -5.61
N VAL A 626 10.92 -0.48 -4.84
CA VAL A 626 9.79 -1.25 -4.27
C VAL A 626 9.51 -0.96 -2.76
N SER A 627 8.27 -1.20 -2.32
CA SER A 627 7.71 -1.30 -0.92
C SER A 627 7.31 -0.04 -0.10
N SER A 628 6.13 -0.11 0.54
CA SER A 628 5.28 0.92 1.23
C SER A 628 5.94 1.73 2.36
N SER A 629 5.55 2.97 2.71
CA SER A 629 4.30 3.38 3.38
C SER A 629 4.22 4.92 3.57
N SER A 630 4.37 5.67 2.48
CA SER A 630 4.21 7.13 2.43
C SER A 630 3.57 7.51 1.08
N PRO A 631 2.81 8.62 0.96
CA PRO A 631 2.01 8.92 -0.22
C PRO A 631 2.83 8.75 -1.50
N GLU A 632 2.29 7.99 -2.45
CA GLU A 632 2.97 7.67 -3.70
C GLU A 632 3.48 8.94 -4.40
N ALA A 633 4.74 8.93 -4.83
CA ALA A 633 5.24 9.93 -5.76
C ALA A 633 5.09 9.39 -7.18
N ILE A 634 3.87 9.45 -7.73
CA ILE A 634 3.66 9.19 -9.15
C ILE A 634 4.21 10.36 -9.97
N ILE A 635 5.38 10.20 -10.59
CA ILE A 635 5.93 11.16 -11.56
C ILE A 635 5.10 11.11 -12.83
N VAL A 636 4.16 12.05 -12.98
CA VAL A 636 3.37 12.22 -14.20
C VAL A 636 4.10 13.13 -15.17
N ALA A 637 4.75 12.56 -16.20
CA ALA A 637 5.36 13.32 -17.30
C ALA A 637 4.29 13.78 -18.31
N SER A 638 3.91 15.06 -18.29
CA SER A 638 3.14 15.65 -19.40
C SER A 638 4.09 16.25 -20.43
N ILE A 639 3.95 15.86 -21.70
CA ILE A 639 4.55 16.58 -22.83
C ILE A 639 3.72 17.84 -23.04
N ALA A 640 4.22 18.99 -22.60
CA ALA A 640 3.66 20.26 -23.02
C ALA A 640 4.28 20.60 -24.38
N ALA A 641 3.48 20.55 -25.46
CA ALA A 641 3.82 21.33 -26.63
C ALA A 641 3.57 22.81 -26.24
N SER A 642 4.63 23.60 -26.14
CA SER A 642 4.48 25.05 -26.08
C SER A 642 4.01 25.55 -27.45
N GLU A 643 2.98 26.38 -27.47
CA GLU A 643 2.53 27.09 -28.67
C GLU A 643 3.53 28.15 -29.16
N ASP A 644 4.66 28.36 -28.45
CA ASP A 644 5.60 29.45 -28.70
C ASP A 644 6.81 29.12 -29.60
N ASP A 645 6.74 28.11 -30.46
CA ASP A 645 7.82 27.82 -31.43
C ASP A 645 7.35 27.75 -32.89
N VAL A 646 6.31 28.54 -33.24
CA VAL A 646 5.97 28.85 -34.64
C VAL A 646 6.59 30.18 -35.04
N SER A 647 7.92 30.28 -34.99
CA SER A 647 8.65 31.26 -35.80
C SER A 647 10.12 30.90 -35.94
N GLN A 648 10.42 29.85 -36.70
CA GLN A 648 11.64 29.85 -37.51
C GLN A 648 11.52 28.84 -38.65
N SER A 649 11.22 29.39 -39.83
CA SER A 649 11.40 28.76 -41.12
C SER A 649 12.85 28.32 -41.31
N VAL A 650 13.09 27.02 -41.46
CA VAL A 650 14.23 26.53 -42.24
C VAL A 650 13.73 25.39 -43.13
N ASP A 651 13.53 25.78 -44.39
CA ASP A 651 13.34 24.94 -45.54
C ASP A 651 14.66 24.22 -45.84
N LEU A 652 14.70 22.88 -45.75
CA LEU A 652 15.72 22.07 -46.40
C LEU A 652 15.13 20.70 -46.78
N THR A 653 14.78 20.63 -48.05
CA THR A 653 14.68 19.45 -48.89
C THR A 653 15.87 18.48 -48.74
N ASP A 654 15.57 17.21 -49.03
CA ASP A 654 16.44 16.11 -49.45
C ASP A 654 16.95 15.09 -48.40
N LYS A 655 16.30 13.91 -48.54
CA LYS A 655 16.76 12.51 -48.35
C LYS A 655 16.63 11.82 -47.00
#